data_AF-A0A930ZB65-F1
#
_entry.id   AF-A0A930ZB65-F1
#
_cell.length_a   1.000
_cell.length_b   1.000
_cell.length_c   1.000
_cell.angle_alpha   90.00
_cell.angle_beta   90.00
_cell.angle_gamma   90.00
#
_symmetry.space_group_name_H-M   'P 1'
#
loop_
_entity.id
_entity.type
_entity.pdbx_description
1 polymer ?
#
loop_
_entity_poly.entity_id
_entity_poly.type
_entity_poly.pdbx_seq_one_letter_code
_entity_poly.pdbx_strand_id
1 'polypeptide(L)'
;TPTATATAASNWVLRGTTTGSAGAAATSVTIANPGAAPNDVIVATVFLNQSTTSTGIVSPPDSSWTQDLMGVQNDGMGAASVFHKIAGPSEPASYTFPLTFGSGTAYSAEAMAVAYGGASTTNPLDVIAQAIDPITATPSAPSVTVPAGSNSDRLLAIFAVGAGTAITAPSGMTVENLFDDSSNGATIGLFDQTLAAAGATGARTATMPLAHHATGISVALRSSASGGPTPSATPTSSSTASATIVPTATPSPTPTVVATPTPTITVTSTATATATPTVTSTSSATPTITPSATPTSTLTATSTSSATPTATATAASNWVLRGTTTGSAGAAATSVTIANPGAAPNDVIVATVFLNQSTTSTGIVSPPDSSWTQDLMGVQNDGMGAASVFHKIAGPSEPASYTFPLTFGSGTAYSAEAMAVAYGGASTTNPLDVIAQAIDPITATPSAPSVTVPAGSNSDRLLAIFAVGAGTAITAPSGMTVENLFDDSSNGATIGLFDQTLAAAGATGARTATMPLAHHATGISVALRSSASGGPTPSATPTSSSTASATIVPTATPSPTPTVVATPTPTATATTGATPTATATPTATSTSSATPTITPSATPTSTPTSGIILRGTATGSAGGSATSVTVGNPGALQNDVIVATVFLNQSTSTPGTITAPDSSWVQDTAIAQNDGMGAAVVFHKVAGASEPANYTFPLTFGSGTPYSVEAVTSAFGGANSILPVDASGQTLNGVTTAPLAPSLTIPTGHNSDELLAIYCLGANTAVGAPAGMASAVTFSDPANGATIAVFDQTLASSGSTGTRTASTALGHHATGISVALTQ
;
A
#
# COMPACT_ATOMS: atom_id res chain seq x y z
N THR A 1 23.44 -19.12 35.25
CA THR A 1 23.88 -18.06 34.32
C THR A 1 23.56 -18.49 32.91
N PRO A 2 22.46 -18.04 32.30
CA PRO A 2 22.34 -18.14 30.85
C PRO A 2 23.26 -17.06 30.26
N THR A 3 24.24 -17.50 29.49
CA THR A 3 25.11 -16.66 28.66
C THR A 3 24.25 -15.82 27.72
N ALA A 4 24.36 -14.50 27.85
CA ALA A 4 23.88 -13.58 26.83
C ALA A 4 24.56 -13.95 25.50
N THR A 5 23.77 -14.41 24.54
CA THR A 5 24.19 -14.48 23.14
C THR A 5 24.50 -13.06 22.69
N ALA A 6 25.78 -12.78 22.47
CA ALA A 6 26.23 -11.56 21.83
C ALA A 6 25.50 -11.41 20.50
N THR A 7 24.86 -10.26 20.29
CA THR A 7 24.40 -9.81 18.98
C THR A 7 25.61 -9.79 18.04
N ALA A 8 25.64 -10.68 17.06
CA ALA A 8 26.66 -10.67 16.02
C ALA A 8 26.58 -9.32 15.30
N ALA A 9 27.65 -8.53 15.38
CA ALA A 9 27.80 -7.34 14.57
C ALA A 9 27.77 -7.75 13.09
N SER A 10 27.04 -7.02 12.26
CA SER A 10 26.89 -7.35 10.85
C SER A 10 28.15 -7.01 10.06
N ASN A 11 28.70 -8.00 9.36
CA ASN A 11 29.97 -7.90 8.63
C ASN A 11 29.82 -7.25 7.24
N TRP A 12 28.94 -6.27 7.09
CA TRP A 12 28.77 -5.58 5.81
C TRP A 12 29.99 -4.75 5.49
N VAL A 13 30.53 -4.93 4.28
CA VAL A 13 31.62 -4.12 3.76
C VAL A 13 31.25 -3.64 2.37
N LEU A 14 30.98 -2.34 2.22
CA LEU A 14 30.94 -1.70 0.91
C LEU A 14 32.32 -1.81 0.27
N ARG A 15 32.40 -2.37 -0.93
CA ARG A 15 33.63 -2.38 -1.74
C ARG A 15 33.78 -1.09 -2.54
N GLY A 16 32.69 -0.66 -3.14
CA GLY A 16 32.63 0.55 -3.94
C GLY A 16 31.38 0.61 -4.79
N THR A 17 31.26 1.73 -5.50
CA THR A 17 30.23 1.99 -6.51
C THR A 17 30.89 2.37 -7.82
N THR A 18 30.23 2.05 -8.93
CA THR A 18 30.64 2.46 -10.28
C THR A 18 29.43 2.91 -11.07
N THR A 19 29.68 3.75 -12.07
CA THR A 19 28.66 4.26 -12.98
C THR A 19 29.08 4.02 -14.42
N GLY A 20 28.10 4.08 -15.31
CA GLY A 20 28.31 4.04 -16.75
C GLY A 20 27.19 4.79 -17.44
N SER A 21 27.50 5.43 -18.55
CA SER A 21 26.50 6.02 -19.40
C SER A 21 26.74 5.69 -20.86
N ALA A 22 25.65 5.64 -21.60
CA ALA A 22 25.65 5.39 -23.03
C ALA A 22 24.64 6.37 -23.65
N GLY A 23 25.10 7.12 -24.65
CA GLY A 23 24.25 8.10 -25.31
C GLY A 23 23.18 7.48 -26.20
N ALA A 24 22.43 8.35 -26.87
CA ALA A 24 21.42 8.04 -27.87
C ALA A 24 21.77 6.83 -28.77
N ALA A 25 20.88 5.82 -28.81
CA ALA A 25 20.93 4.66 -29.70
C ALA A 25 22.12 3.70 -29.47
N ALA A 26 22.74 3.74 -28.29
CA ALA A 26 23.80 2.80 -27.93
C ALA A 26 23.26 1.37 -27.73
N THR A 27 23.87 0.37 -28.37
CA THR A 27 23.45 -1.04 -28.25
C THR A 27 23.89 -1.71 -26.95
N SER A 28 24.54 -0.98 -26.06
CA SER A 28 25.04 -1.49 -24.78
C SER A 28 25.41 -0.34 -23.84
N VAL A 29 25.29 -0.55 -22.53
CA VAL A 29 25.92 0.30 -21.51
C VAL A 29 26.97 -0.50 -20.75
N THR A 30 28.11 0.11 -20.44
CA THR A 30 29.22 -0.55 -19.75
C THR A 30 29.49 0.13 -18.43
N ILE A 31 29.66 -0.66 -17.36
CA ILE A 31 30.06 -0.21 -16.04
C ILE A 31 31.36 -0.88 -15.63
N ALA A 32 32.24 -0.15 -14.94
CA ALA A 32 33.44 -0.73 -14.36
C ALA A 32 33.08 -1.70 -13.21
N ASN A 33 33.93 -2.67 -12.93
CA ASN A 33 33.78 -3.50 -11.74
C ASN A 33 33.93 -2.62 -10.47
N PRO A 34 32.97 -2.63 -9.53
CA PRO A 34 33.00 -1.83 -8.30
C PRO A 34 34.03 -2.29 -7.25
N GLY A 35 35.08 -2.99 -7.66
CA GLY A 35 36.11 -3.54 -6.77
C GLY A 35 35.67 -4.79 -6.03
N ALA A 36 34.73 -5.56 -6.61
CA ALA A 36 34.21 -6.77 -5.98
C ALA A 36 35.32 -7.81 -5.77
N ALA A 37 35.42 -8.32 -4.55
CA ALA A 37 36.23 -9.47 -4.19
C ALA A 37 35.40 -10.77 -4.36
N PRO A 38 36.05 -11.95 -4.42
CA PRO A 38 35.32 -13.21 -4.53
C PRO A 38 34.29 -13.37 -3.41
N ASN A 39 33.10 -13.84 -3.76
CA ASN A 39 31.91 -13.99 -2.91
C ASN A 39 31.20 -12.70 -2.49
N ASP A 40 31.61 -11.53 -2.98
CA ASP A 40 30.81 -10.33 -2.81
C ASP A 40 29.57 -10.39 -3.72
N VAL A 41 28.50 -9.70 -3.30
CA VAL A 41 27.29 -9.51 -4.11
C VAL A 41 27.40 -8.18 -4.82
N ILE A 42 27.31 -8.21 -6.14
CA ILE A 42 27.22 -7.04 -7.00
C ILE A 42 25.75 -6.83 -7.33
N VAL A 43 25.24 -5.61 -7.09
CA VAL A 43 23.91 -5.19 -7.55
C VAL A 43 24.11 -4.11 -8.60
N ALA A 44 23.54 -4.30 -9.79
CA ALA A 44 23.58 -3.34 -10.88
C ALA A 44 22.16 -2.87 -11.22
N THR A 45 22.00 -1.57 -11.41
CA THR A 45 20.78 -0.95 -11.93
C THR A 45 21.10 -0.33 -13.28
N VAL A 46 20.26 -0.60 -14.28
CA VAL A 46 20.34 0.01 -15.61
C VAL A 46 19.03 0.74 -15.87
N PHE A 47 19.13 2.05 -16.03
CA PHE A 47 18.04 2.94 -16.40
C PHE A 47 18.13 3.28 -17.89
N LEU A 48 17.00 3.21 -18.58
CA LEU A 48 16.87 3.63 -19.98
C LEU A 48 16.06 4.92 -20.04
N ASN A 49 16.67 6.06 -20.31
CA ASN A 49 15.97 7.33 -20.43
C ASN A 49 15.26 7.45 -21.79
N GLN A 50 13.98 7.81 -21.84
CA GLN A 50 13.16 7.63 -23.05
C GLN A 50 12.12 8.73 -23.36
N SER A 51 11.69 8.73 -24.63
CA SER A 51 10.48 9.37 -25.17
C SER A 51 9.39 8.33 -25.45
N THR A 52 8.14 8.74 -25.24
CA THR A 52 6.85 8.04 -25.06
C THR A 52 6.40 6.87 -25.96
N THR A 53 7.23 6.20 -26.79
CA THR A 53 6.66 5.30 -27.84
C THR A 53 7.36 3.96 -28.14
N SER A 54 8.37 3.49 -27.42
CA SER A 54 8.93 2.14 -27.69
C SER A 54 9.64 1.46 -26.51
N THR A 55 9.51 0.12 -26.47
CA THR A 55 10.10 -0.79 -25.47
C THR A 55 11.60 -1.02 -25.66
N GLY A 56 12.41 -0.64 -24.66
CA GLY A 56 13.81 -1.03 -24.53
C GLY A 56 13.98 -2.21 -23.57
N ILE A 57 14.77 -3.21 -23.95
CA ILE A 57 15.11 -4.38 -23.13
C ILE A 57 16.59 -4.32 -22.76
N VAL A 58 16.89 -4.47 -21.47
CA VAL A 58 18.24 -4.67 -20.95
C VAL A 58 18.44 -6.16 -20.69
N SER A 59 19.46 -6.74 -21.31
CA SER A 59 19.86 -8.13 -21.08
C SER A 59 21.01 -8.20 -20.08
N PRO A 60 21.14 -9.30 -19.31
CA PRO A 60 22.32 -9.53 -18.49
C PRO A 60 23.60 -9.64 -19.36
N PRO A 61 24.77 -9.23 -18.85
CA PRO A 61 26.05 -9.35 -19.56
C PRO A 61 26.41 -10.80 -19.97
N ASP A 62 26.09 -11.75 -19.09
CA ASP A 62 26.28 -13.19 -19.30
C ASP A 62 25.40 -13.98 -18.31
N SER A 63 25.50 -15.32 -18.34
CA SER A 63 24.70 -16.22 -17.49
C SER A 63 25.04 -16.19 -16.00
N SER A 64 26.07 -15.46 -15.57
CA SER A 64 26.44 -15.31 -14.16
C SER A 64 25.71 -14.16 -13.47
N TRP A 65 24.97 -13.37 -14.24
CA TRP A 65 24.06 -12.35 -13.74
C TRP A 65 22.63 -12.88 -13.72
N THR A 66 21.93 -12.55 -12.66
CA THR A 66 20.49 -12.78 -12.52
C THR A 66 19.78 -11.45 -12.66
N GLN A 67 18.68 -11.42 -13.40
CA GLN A 67 17.81 -10.25 -13.49
C GLN A 67 16.71 -10.35 -12.44
N ASP A 68 16.71 -9.43 -11.49
CA ASP A 68 15.79 -9.43 -10.35
C ASP A 68 14.55 -8.58 -10.59
N LEU A 69 14.70 -7.55 -11.44
CA LEU A 69 13.64 -6.63 -11.78
C LEU A 69 13.73 -6.27 -13.26
N MET A 70 12.62 -6.50 -13.98
CA MET A 70 12.42 -5.98 -15.33
C MET A 70 11.90 -4.55 -15.24
N GLY A 71 12.51 -3.62 -15.97
CA GLY A 71 12.00 -2.26 -16.04
C GLY A 71 10.60 -2.20 -16.65
N VAL A 72 9.68 -1.53 -15.95
CA VAL A 72 8.32 -1.26 -16.44
C VAL A 72 8.30 0.15 -17.03
N GLN A 73 7.80 0.26 -18.27
CA GLN A 73 7.70 1.54 -18.97
C GLN A 73 6.43 2.30 -18.56
N ASN A 74 6.53 3.62 -18.50
CA ASN A 74 5.38 4.52 -18.34
C ASN A 74 5.54 5.72 -19.28
N ASP A 75 4.42 6.35 -19.66
CA ASP A 75 4.40 7.50 -20.59
C ASP A 75 5.30 8.62 -20.08
N GLY A 76 6.40 8.87 -20.81
CA GLY A 76 7.36 9.94 -20.53
C GLY A 76 8.42 9.59 -19.47
N MET A 77 8.48 8.35 -18.98
CA MET A 77 9.48 7.91 -18.00
C MET A 77 10.32 6.74 -18.51
N GLY A 78 11.62 6.78 -18.26
CA GLY A 78 12.55 5.68 -18.51
C GLY A 78 12.25 4.39 -17.73
N ALA A 79 12.85 3.28 -18.16
CA ALA A 79 12.69 1.97 -17.52
C ALA A 79 13.95 1.58 -16.72
N ALA A 80 13.79 1.21 -15.45
CA ALA A 80 14.89 0.77 -14.59
C ALA A 80 14.88 -0.75 -14.36
N SER A 81 15.95 -1.43 -14.75
CA SER A 81 16.14 -2.88 -14.50
C SER A 81 17.20 -3.10 -13.43
N VAL A 82 17.02 -4.12 -12.58
CA VAL A 82 17.97 -4.49 -11.52
C VAL A 82 18.47 -5.91 -11.73
N PHE A 83 19.77 -6.08 -11.55
CA PHE A 83 20.47 -7.35 -11.68
C PHE A 83 21.37 -7.56 -10.47
N HIS A 84 21.61 -8.83 -10.14
CA HIS A 84 22.65 -9.20 -9.20
C HIS A 84 23.59 -10.26 -9.76
N LYS A 85 24.79 -10.31 -9.18
CA LYS A 85 25.79 -11.33 -9.45
C LYS A 85 26.58 -11.65 -8.18
N ILE A 86 26.92 -12.93 -8.00
CA ILE A 86 27.94 -13.34 -7.05
C ILE A 86 29.30 -13.25 -7.74
N ALA A 87 30.21 -12.45 -7.17
CA ALA A 87 31.55 -12.30 -7.69
C ALA A 87 32.34 -13.61 -7.57
N GLY A 88 32.88 -14.08 -8.69
CA GLY A 88 33.74 -15.25 -8.76
C GLY A 88 35.18 -14.96 -8.32
N PRO A 89 36.08 -15.96 -8.41
CA PRO A 89 37.49 -15.81 -8.07
C PRO A 89 38.25 -14.84 -8.98
N SER A 90 37.71 -14.55 -10.17
CA SER A 90 38.24 -13.56 -11.11
C SER A 90 37.10 -12.84 -11.80
N GLU A 91 36.98 -11.54 -11.55
CA GLU A 91 35.98 -10.69 -12.19
C GLU A 91 36.62 -9.87 -13.32
N PRO A 92 35.89 -9.64 -14.43
CA PRO A 92 36.36 -8.75 -15.49
C PRO A 92 36.51 -7.32 -14.97
N ALA A 93 37.27 -6.49 -15.71
CA ALA A 93 37.45 -5.07 -15.36
C ALA A 93 36.16 -4.25 -15.52
N SER A 94 35.22 -4.72 -16.35
CA SER A 94 33.95 -4.07 -16.63
C SER A 94 32.88 -5.09 -17.02
N TYR A 95 31.62 -4.70 -16.89
CA TYR A 95 30.45 -5.45 -17.32
C TYR A 95 29.69 -4.65 -18.37
N THR A 96 29.31 -5.30 -19.47
CA THR A 96 28.60 -4.67 -20.58
C THR A 96 27.20 -5.27 -20.68
N PHE A 97 26.19 -4.44 -20.45
CA PHE A 97 24.78 -4.81 -20.51
C PHE A 97 24.27 -4.54 -21.92
N PRO A 98 23.86 -5.58 -22.69
CA PRO A 98 23.29 -5.39 -24.01
C PRO A 98 21.93 -4.70 -23.94
N LEU A 99 21.70 -3.77 -24.88
CA LEU A 99 20.47 -3.00 -25.01
C LEU A 99 19.81 -3.35 -26.34
N THR A 100 18.54 -3.73 -26.29
CA THR A 100 17.72 -4.00 -27.48
C THR A 100 16.55 -3.03 -27.49
N PHE A 101 16.41 -2.26 -28.57
CA PHE A 101 15.34 -1.27 -28.70
C PHE A 101 14.39 -1.62 -29.85
N GLY A 102 13.10 -1.28 -29.69
CA GLY A 102 12.17 -1.20 -30.82
C GLY A 102 12.57 -0.10 -31.81
N SER A 103 12.10 -0.20 -33.05
CA SER A 103 12.44 0.75 -34.11
C SER A 103 11.85 2.13 -33.83
N GLY A 104 12.68 3.20 -33.78
CA GLY A 104 12.19 4.56 -34.09
C GLY A 104 12.74 5.74 -33.27
N THR A 105 13.40 5.58 -32.13
CA THR A 105 13.82 6.72 -31.29
C THR A 105 15.18 6.54 -30.63
N ALA A 106 15.83 7.66 -30.29
CA ALA A 106 17.09 7.71 -29.58
C ALA A 106 16.89 7.47 -28.07
N TYR A 107 17.58 6.47 -27.52
CA TYR A 107 17.59 6.14 -26.08
C TYR A 107 18.97 6.40 -25.50
N SER A 108 19.06 7.00 -24.31
CA SER A 108 20.27 6.91 -23.50
C SER A 108 20.09 5.81 -22.44
N ALA A 109 21.21 5.35 -21.90
CA ALA A 109 21.20 4.40 -20.81
C ALA A 109 22.22 4.80 -19.76
N GLU A 110 21.78 4.81 -18.52
CA GLU A 110 22.59 5.11 -17.36
C GLU A 110 22.60 3.88 -16.47
N ALA A 111 23.76 3.54 -15.96
CA ALA A 111 23.93 2.35 -15.15
C ALA A 111 24.76 2.66 -13.92
N MET A 112 24.44 1.96 -12.84
CA MET A 112 25.18 2.04 -11.59
C MET A 112 25.30 0.65 -10.98
N ALA A 113 26.48 0.31 -10.47
CA ALA A 113 26.66 -0.87 -9.65
C ALA A 113 27.22 -0.53 -8.28
N VAL A 114 26.92 -1.40 -7.32
CA VAL A 114 27.47 -1.41 -5.97
C VAL A 114 27.87 -2.84 -5.61
N ALA A 115 28.97 -3.01 -4.89
CA ALA A 115 29.38 -4.31 -4.37
C ALA A 115 29.47 -4.33 -2.85
N TYR A 116 28.90 -5.38 -2.25
CA TYR A 116 28.93 -5.63 -0.82
C TYR A 116 29.57 -6.98 -0.49
N GLY A 117 30.53 -6.95 0.42
CA GLY A 117 30.93 -8.12 1.20
C GLY A 117 30.01 -8.31 2.41
N GLY A 118 29.82 -9.56 2.83
CA GLY A 118 28.99 -9.92 3.97
C GLY A 118 27.54 -10.28 3.63
N ALA A 119 27.15 -10.18 2.35
CA ALA A 119 25.89 -10.72 1.85
C ALA A 119 25.92 -12.26 1.71
N SER A 120 24.75 -12.89 1.72
CA SER A 120 24.61 -14.33 1.42
C SER A 120 24.99 -14.64 -0.03
N THR A 121 25.78 -15.69 -0.25
CA THR A 121 26.18 -16.13 -1.61
C THR A 121 25.25 -17.15 -2.24
N THR A 122 24.34 -17.74 -1.46
CA THR A 122 23.40 -18.76 -1.91
C THR A 122 22.02 -18.19 -2.20
N ASN A 123 21.64 -17.14 -1.47
CA ASN A 123 20.41 -16.39 -1.69
C ASN A 123 20.64 -14.92 -1.31
N PRO A 124 21.28 -14.13 -2.20
CA PRO A 124 21.75 -12.78 -1.87
C PRO A 124 20.63 -11.75 -1.68
N LEU A 125 19.51 -11.92 -2.38
CA LEU A 125 18.36 -11.02 -2.28
C LEU A 125 17.26 -11.64 -1.42
N ASP A 126 16.59 -10.78 -0.68
CA ASP A 126 15.44 -11.14 0.13
C ASP A 126 14.14 -10.77 -0.58
N VAL A 127 13.96 -9.48 -0.85
CA VAL A 127 12.80 -8.91 -1.55
C VAL A 127 13.25 -7.71 -2.37
N ILE A 128 12.66 -7.56 -3.55
CA ILE A 128 12.77 -6.37 -4.39
C ILE A 128 11.36 -5.85 -4.71
N ALA A 129 11.19 -4.53 -4.69
CA ALA A 129 9.95 -3.89 -5.10
C ALA A 129 10.23 -2.55 -5.77
N GLN A 130 9.39 -2.19 -6.74
CA GLN A 130 9.47 -0.92 -7.44
C GLN A 130 8.17 -0.15 -7.32
N ALA A 131 8.28 1.18 -7.28
CA ALA A 131 7.18 2.09 -7.50
C ALA A 131 7.56 3.01 -8.66
N ILE A 132 6.60 3.17 -9.56
CA ILE A 132 6.67 4.14 -10.63
C ILE A 132 5.94 5.36 -10.13
N ASP A 133 6.69 6.42 -9.86
CA ASP A 133 6.09 7.67 -9.48
C ASP A 133 5.80 8.50 -10.76
N PRO A 134 4.59 9.09 -10.87
CA PRO A 134 4.37 10.14 -11.84
C PRO A 134 5.29 11.34 -11.53
N ILE A 135 5.13 12.45 -12.26
CA ILE A 135 5.90 13.68 -11.99
C ILE A 135 5.79 14.05 -10.50
N THR A 136 6.89 13.88 -9.77
CA THR A 136 6.97 14.09 -8.32
C THR A 136 8.32 14.67 -7.93
N ALA A 137 8.35 15.55 -6.92
CA ALA A 137 9.58 16.02 -6.30
C ALA A 137 10.02 15.13 -5.11
N THR A 138 9.17 14.17 -4.73
CA THR A 138 9.39 13.29 -3.57
C THR A 138 9.19 11.83 -3.95
N PRO A 139 10.03 11.27 -4.82
CA PRO A 139 9.87 9.90 -5.28
C PRO A 139 10.05 8.93 -4.13
N SER A 140 9.31 7.83 -4.18
CA SER A 140 9.16 6.87 -3.10
C SER A 140 9.56 5.48 -3.56
N ALA A 141 10.65 4.94 -3.03
CA ALA A 141 10.91 3.51 -3.10
C ALA A 141 9.96 2.77 -2.11
N PRO A 142 9.22 1.74 -2.56
CA PRO A 142 8.16 1.14 -1.77
C PRO A 142 8.69 0.38 -0.55
N SER A 143 7.84 0.19 0.47
CA SER A 143 8.18 -0.68 1.60
C SER A 143 8.31 -2.13 1.14
N VAL A 144 9.42 -2.77 1.49
CA VAL A 144 9.59 -4.23 1.39
C VAL A 144 9.48 -4.86 2.77
N THR A 145 8.98 -6.10 2.85
CA THR A 145 8.88 -6.85 4.11
C THR A 145 9.97 -7.91 4.15
N VAL A 146 10.96 -7.74 5.03
CA VAL A 146 12.08 -8.67 5.17
C VAL A 146 11.69 -9.82 6.12
N PRO A 147 11.93 -11.10 5.76
CA PRO A 147 11.56 -12.27 6.56
C PRO A 147 12.16 -12.34 7.98
N ALA A 148 11.50 -13.05 8.88
CA ALA A 148 11.97 -13.25 10.25
C ALA A 148 13.35 -13.98 10.28
N GLY A 149 14.29 -13.48 11.09
CA GLY A 149 15.67 -13.98 11.16
C GLY A 149 16.69 -13.10 10.43
N SER A 150 16.24 -12.24 9.51
CA SER A 150 17.05 -11.29 8.73
C SER A 150 17.45 -10.00 9.48
N ASN A 151 17.74 -10.11 10.78
CA ASN A 151 18.25 -8.98 11.53
C ASN A 151 19.64 -8.65 10.99
N SER A 152 19.87 -7.40 10.60
CA SER A 152 21.08 -6.92 9.91
C SER A 152 21.13 -7.07 8.39
N ASP A 153 20.02 -7.28 7.70
CA ASP A 153 20.00 -7.16 6.24
C ASP A 153 20.30 -5.73 5.77
N ARG A 154 20.80 -5.57 4.53
CA ARG A 154 21.09 -4.26 3.94
C ARG A 154 19.97 -3.89 2.99
N LEU A 155 19.24 -2.83 3.31
CA LEU A 155 18.24 -2.25 2.40
C LEU A 155 18.92 -1.21 1.52
N LEU A 156 18.82 -1.37 0.21
CA LEU A 156 19.15 -0.36 -0.78
C LEU A 156 17.85 0.34 -1.19
N ALA A 157 17.89 1.67 -1.29
CA ALA A 157 16.89 2.46 -1.99
C ALA A 157 17.56 3.11 -3.20
N ILE A 158 17.05 2.82 -4.39
CA ILE A 158 17.58 3.27 -5.66
C ILE A 158 16.53 4.14 -6.34
N PHE A 159 16.91 5.32 -6.80
CA PHE A 159 16.03 6.25 -7.47
C PHE A 159 16.59 6.56 -8.85
N ALA A 160 15.85 6.22 -9.89
CA ALA A 160 16.20 6.55 -11.27
C ALA A 160 15.24 7.62 -11.79
N VAL A 161 15.77 8.72 -12.29
CA VAL A 161 15.02 9.93 -12.61
C VAL A 161 15.29 10.32 -14.06
N GLY A 162 14.23 10.58 -14.83
CA GLY A 162 14.30 11.03 -16.22
C GLY A 162 14.64 12.52 -16.37
N ALA A 163 15.54 13.04 -15.52
CA ALA A 163 16.09 14.38 -15.60
C ALA A 163 17.46 14.42 -14.92
N GLY A 164 18.37 15.28 -15.39
CA GLY A 164 19.59 15.62 -14.66
C GLY A 164 19.23 16.54 -13.50
N THR A 165 19.06 15.99 -12.30
CA THR A 165 18.57 16.73 -11.13
C THR A 165 19.24 16.23 -9.86
N ALA A 166 19.41 17.11 -8.87
CA ALA A 166 19.96 16.69 -7.58
C ALA A 166 18.94 15.80 -6.84
N ILE A 167 19.41 14.68 -6.29
CA ILE A 167 18.61 13.81 -5.42
C ILE A 167 19.18 13.88 -4.00
N THR A 168 18.33 14.20 -3.04
CA THR A 168 18.65 14.15 -1.62
C THR A 168 18.15 12.84 -1.02
N ALA A 169 19.01 12.20 -0.24
CA ALA A 169 18.77 10.89 0.34
C ALA A 169 17.50 10.81 1.21
N PRO A 170 16.82 9.65 1.23
CA PRO A 170 15.83 9.36 2.25
C PRO A 170 16.41 9.45 3.67
N SER A 171 15.60 9.94 4.60
CA SER A 171 16.00 10.05 6.01
C SER A 171 16.46 8.69 6.58
N GLY A 172 17.60 8.69 7.27
CA GLY A 172 18.17 7.51 7.90
C GLY A 172 18.90 6.55 6.96
N MET A 173 19.09 6.90 5.69
CA MET A 173 19.92 6.15 4.74
C MET A 173 21.25 6.86 4.44
N THR A 174 22.28 6.08 4.16
CA THR A 174 23.60 6.55 3.73
C THR A 174 23.58 6.81 2.23
N VAL A 175 24.23 7.88 1.79
CA VAL A 175 24.48 8.12 0.36
C VAL A 175 25.67 7.29 -0.07
N GLU A 176 25.44 6.32 -0.94
CA GLU A 176 26.52 5.51 -1.50
C GLU A 176 26.98 6.04 -2.86
N ASN A 177 26.03 6.50 -3.68
CA ASN A 177 26.38 7.18 -4.92
C ASN A 177 25.23 8.07 -5.44
N LEU A 178 25.61 9.16 -6.09
CA LEU A 178 24.71 10.05 -6.82
C LEU A 178 25.32 10.23 -8.21
N PHE A 179 24.67 9.65 -9.21
CA PHE A 179 25.10 9.74 -10.60
C PHE A 179 24.17 10.66 -11.37
N ASP A 180 24.58 11.91 -11.53
CA ASP A 180 23.91 12.89 -12.39
C ASP A 180 24.58 12.89 -13.76
N ASP A 181 23.85 12.41 -14.78
CA ASP A 181 24.22 12.54 -16.18
C ASP A 181 23.30 13.55 -16.86
N SER A 182 23.54 14.83 -16.56
CA SER A 182 22.82 15.95 -17.16
C SER A 182 22.94 15.98 -18.70
N SER A 183 23.94 15.30 -19.28
CA SER A 183 24.13 15.25 -20.74
C SER A 183 23.12 14.31 -21.42
N ASN A 184 22.72 13.25 -20.71
CA ASN A 184 21.68 12.33 -21.12
C ASN A 184 20.34 12.61 -20.43
N GLY A 185 20.28 13.62 -19.56
CA GLY A 185 19.07 14.05 -18.87
C GLY A 185 18.55 13.00 -17.90
N ALA A 186 19.43 12.34 -17.15
CA ALA A 186 19.05 11.31 -16.20
C ALA A 186 19.88 11.41 -14.91
N THR A 187 19.30 10.97 -13.80
CA THR A 187 20.01 10.83 -12.53
C THR A 187 19.67 9.51 -11.87
N ILE A 188 20.68 8.81 -11.35
CA ILE A 188 20.47 7.64 -10.48
C ILE A 188 21.10 7.89 -9.11
N GLY A 189 20.27 7.84 -8.06
CA GLY A 189 20.70 7.87 -6.66
C GLY A 189 20.67 6.47 -6.04
N LEU A 190 21.74 6.08 -5.35
CA LEU A 190 21.83 4.84 -4.59
C LEU A 190 22.11 5.15 -3.13
N PHE A 191 21.18 4.71 -2.29
CA PHE A 191 21.21 4.90 -0.85
C PHE A 191 21.08 3.56 -0.16
N ASP A 192 21.58 3.46 1.07
CA ASP A 192 21.43 2.22 1.81
C ASP A 192 21.26 2.39 3.32
N GLN A 193 20.87 1.30 3.97
CA GLN A 193 20.70 1.24 5.41
C GLN A 193 20.85 -0.19 5.90
N THR A 194 21.55 -0.40 7.01
CA THR A 194 21.48 -1.68 7.72
C THR A 194 20.19 -1.74 8.55
N LEU A 195 19.37 -2.76 8.34
CA LEU A 195 18.11 -2.94 9.04
C LEU A 195 18.35 -3.46 10.46
N ALA A 196 17.70 -2.82 11.44
CA ALA A 196 17.80 -3.22 12.84
C ALA A 196 17.00 -4.49 13.17
N ALA A 197 15.95 -4.79 12.38
CA ALA A 197 15.09 -5.95 12.57
C ALA A 197 14.41 -6.37 11.24
N ALA A 198 13.97 -7.62 11.19
CA ALA A 198 13.05 -8.12 10.17
C ALA A 198 11.67 -7.41 10.23
N GLY A 199 10.93 -7.46 9.12
CA GLY A 199 9.60 -6.85 8.99
C GLY A 199 9.51 -5.81 7.88
N ALA A 200 8.40 -5.06 7.86
CA ALA A 200 8.18 -3.98 6.91
C ALA A 200 9.21 -2.87 7.12
N THR A 201 9.93 -2.53 6.05
CA THR A 201 10.97 -1.51 6.07
C THR A 201 10.41 -0.11 6.12
N GLY A 202 9.16 0.09 5.68
CA GLY A 202 8.58 1.40 5.38
C GLY A 202 9.05 1.90 4.01
N ALA A 203 8.26 2.77 3.37
CA ALA A 203 8.70 3.41 2.14
C ALA A 203 9.91 4.31 2.40
N ARG A 204 10.75 4.51 1.39
CA ARG A 204 11.88 5.43 1.43
C ARG A 204 11.59 6.55 0.45
N THR A 205 11.57 7.78 0.93
CA THR A 205 11.24 8.95 0.10
C THR A 205 12.51 9.78 -0.08
N ALA A 206 12.97 9.91 -1.32
CA ALA A 206 14.01 10.87 -1.67
C ALA A 206 13.36 12.23 -1.98
N THR A 207 14.16 13.30 -2.04
CA THR A 207 13.66 14.63 -2.42
C THR A 207 14.49 15.24 -3.54
N MET A 208 13.83 15.97 -4.44
CA MET A 208 14.43 16.59 -5.62
C MET A 208 14.01 18.07 -5.70
N PRO A 209 14.86 18.96 -6.23
CA PRO A 209 14.53 20.39 -6.39
C PRO A 209 13.34 20.66 -7.32
N LEU A 210 13.10 19.78 -8.29
CA LEU A 210 12.00 19.86 -9.25
C LEU A 210 11.30 18.50 -9.34
N ALA A 211 10.01 18.54 -9.66
CA ALA A 211 9.24 17.33 -9.88
C ALA A 211 9.59 16.70 -11.23
N HIS A 212 9.94 15.43 -11.21
CA HIS A 212 10.29 14.66 -12.41
C HIS A 212 9.64 13.30 -12.34
N HIS A 213 9.54 12.65 -13.49
CA HIS A 213 9.26 11.22 -13.53
C HIS A 213 10.40 10.47 -12.86
N ALA A 214 10.06 9.59 -11.91
CA ALA A 214 11.04 8.87 -11.13
C ALA A 214 10.58 7.45 -10.82
N THR A 215 11.54 6.52 -10.79
CA THR A 215 11.33 5.15 -10.34
C THR A 215 12.06 4.95 -9.02
N GLY A 216 11.33 4.60 -7.96
CA GLY A 216 11.89 4.23 -6.67
C GLY A 216 11.94 2.71 -6.52
N ILE A 217 13.10 2.15 -6.16
CA ILE A 217 13.32 0.71 -6.03
C ILE A 217 13.90 0.42 -4.65
N SER A 218 13.29 -0.53 -3.95
CA SER A 218 13.80 -1.07 -2.69
C SER A 218 14.37 -2.46 -2.92
N VAL A 219 15.62 -2.70 -2.53
CA VAL A 219 16.29 -4.02 -2.61
C VAL A 219 16.79 -4.40 -1.22
N ALA A 220 16.26 -5.48 -0.64
CA ALA A 220 16.78 -6.04 0.60
C ALA A 220 17.81 -7.12 0.29
N LEU A 221 19.06 -6.92 0.72
CA LEU A 221 20.14 -7.90 0.62
C LEU A 221 20.27 -8.69 1.93
N ARG A 222 20.30 -10.02 1.80
CA ARG A 222 20.43 -10.96 2.91
C ARG A 222 21.82 -10.94 3.50
N SER A 223 21.93 -10.82 4.81
CA SER A 223 23.20 -10.96 5.51
C SER A 223 23.65 -12.42 5.60
N SER A 224 24.95 -12.67 5.41
CA SER A 224 25.59 -13.97 5.66
C SER A 224 25.56 -14.41 7.14
N ALA A 225 25.27 -13.48 8.06
CA ALA A 225 25.16 -13.75 9.51
C ALA A 225 23.72 -14.15 9.93
N SER A 226 22.74 -14.01 9.05
CA SER A 226 21.36 -14.46 9.27
C SER A 226 21.33 -15.99 9.21
N GLY A 227 21.31 -16.64 10.38
CA GLY A 227 21.20 -18.09 10.48
C GLY A 227 19.84 -18.56 9.95
N GLY A 228 19.79 -18.95 8.68
CA GLY A 228 18.64 -19.65 8.10
C GLY A 228 18.46 -21.04 8.71
N PRO A 229 17.23 -21.62 8.68
CA PRO A 229 17.02 -22.99 9.09
C PRO A 229 17.86 -23.93 8.21
N THR A 230 18.64 -24.79 8.86
CA THR A 230 19.44 -25.82 8.20
C THR A 230 18.54 -26.65 7.26
N PRO A 231 18.83 -26.71 5.95
CA PRO A 231 18.15 -27.65 5.07
C PRO A 231 18.43 -29.07 5.59
N SER A 232 17.37 -29.81 5.91
CA SER A 232 17.47 -31.24 6.19
C SER A 232 18.08 -31.91 4.96
N ALA A 233 19.31 -32.43 5.10
CA ALA A 233 20.04 -33.06 4.02
C ALA A 233 19.19 -34.12 3.32
N THR A 234 18.92 -33.91 2.03
CA THR A 234 18.50 -34.99 1.13
C THR A 234 19.68 -35.96 1.02
N PRO A 235 19.51 -37.27 1.30
CA PRO A 235 20.62 -38.21 1.15
C PRO A 235 20.92 -38.36 -0.34
N THR A 236 22.07 -37.83 -0.76
CA THR A 236 22.69 -38.11 -2.06
C THR A 236 23.17 -39.56 -2.08
N SER A 237 22.62 -40.34 -3.01
CA SER A 237 23.10 -41.68 -3.35
C SER A 237 24.48 -41.59 -4.02
N SER A 238 25.52 -42.06 -3.32
CA SER A 238 26.85 -42.30 -3.89
C SER A 238 27.05 -43.81 -4.11
N SER A 239 27.46 -44.17 -5.31
CA SER A 239 27.63 -45.53 -5.83
C SER A 239 28.98 -46.19 -5.48
N THR A 240 28.97 -47.54 -5.41
CA THR A 240 30.09 -48.52 -5.54
C THR A 240 31.09 -48.61 -4.37
N ALA A 241 31.61 -49.75 -3.91
CA ALA A 241 31.82 -51.06 -4.51
C ALA A 241 31.76 -52.23 -3.49
N SER A 242 31.64 -53.43 -4.06
CA SER A 242 31.49 -54.75 -3.45
C SER A 242 32.75 -55.27 -2.74
N ALA A 243 32.58 -55.89 -1.57
CA ALA A 243 33.42 -56.99 -1.08
C ALA A 243 32.67 -57.87 -0.06
N THR A 244 32.62 -59.16 -0.36
CA THR A 244 31.96 -60.27 0.34
C THR A 244 32.76 -60.78 1.53
N ILE A 245 32.17 -60.92 2.74
CA ILE A 245 32.53 -61.96 3.73
C ILE A 245 31.25 -62.48 4.45
N VAL A 246 31.24 -63.80 4.64
CA VAL A 246 30.19 -64.74 5.09
C VAL A 246 29.73 -64.53 6.56
N PRO A 247 28.42 -64.71 6.89
CA PRO A 247 27.89 -64.57 8.25
C PRO A 247 27.95 -65.88 9.05
N THR A 248 28.12 -65.75 10.37
CA THR A 248 27.86 -66.83 11.36
C THR A 248 26.85 -66.28 12.39
N ALA A 249 25.79 -67.06 12.69
CA ALA A 249 24.64 -66.70 13.53
C ALA A 249 25.03 -66.42 15.01
N THR A 250 24.30 -65.64 15.81
CA THR A 250 23.03 -65.96 16.53
C THR A 250 22.75 -64.82 17.56
N PRO A 251 21.59 -64.71 18.28
CA PRO A 251 20.19 -64.48 17.91
C PRO A 251 19.69 -63.04 18.18
N SER A 252 18.47 -62.77 17.68
CA SER A 252 17.69 -61.52 17.73
C SER A 252 16.82 -61.38 18.99
N PRO A 253 16.68 -60.18 19.58
CA PRO A 253 15.49 -59.76 20.29
C PRO A 253 14.60 -58.83 19.43
N THR A 254 13.34 -59.24 19.33
CA THR A 254 12.19 -58.64 18.64
C THR A 254 11.86 -57.22 19.12
N PRO A 255 11.72 -56.21 18.23
CA PRO A 255 11.15 -54.92 18.59
C PRO A 255 9.62 -54.97 18.64
N THR A 256 9.07 -54.49 19.75
CA THR A 256 7.64 -54.39 20.07
C THR A 256 6.99 -53.24 19.28
N VAL A 257 5.94 -53.55 18.52
CA VAL A 257 5.06 -52.57 17.87
C VAL A 257 4.02 -52.09 18.88
N VAL A 258 3.97 -50.78 19.12
CA VAL A 258 2.84 -50.13 19.82
C VAL A 258 1.87 -49.66 18.74
N ALA A 259 0.69 -50.27 18.70
CA ALA A 259 -0.39 -49.93 17.79
C ALA A 259 -1.15 -48.68 18.27
N THR A 260 -1.28 -47.70 17.40
CA THR A 260 -2.14 -46.52 17.58
C THR A 260 -3.60 -46.91 17.27
N PRO A 261 -4.57 -46.65 18.17
CA PRO A 261 -5.96 -47.03 17.92
C PRO A 261 -6.66 -46.08 16.93
N THR A 262 -7.25 -46.70 15.91
CA THR A 262 -8.23 -46.14 14.97
C THR A 262 -9.57 -45.88 15.70
N PRO A 263 -10.17 -44.68 15.63
CA PRO A 263 -11.52 -44.48 16.14
C PRO A 263 -12.57 -45.02 15.16
N THR A 264 -13.28 -46.06 15.60
CA THR A 264 -14.47 -46.63 14.98
C THR A 264 -15.71 -45.79 15.32
N ILE A 265 -16.49 -45.41 14.30
CA ILE A 265 -17.77 -44.72 14.43
C ILE A 265 -18.80 -45.64 15.11
N THR A 266 -19.41 -45.18 16.20
CA THR A 266 -20.60 -45.81 16.80
C THR A 266 -21.74 -44.80 16.80
N VAL A 267 -22.79 -45.08 16.02
CA VAL A 267 -24.02 -44.29 15.96
C VAL A 267 -24.89 -44.65 17.17
N THR A 268 -25.20 -43.66 18.01
CA THR A 268 -26.20 -43.78 19.09
C THR A 268 -27.33 -42.80 18.79
N SER A 269 -28.51 -43.32 18.44
CA SER A 269 -29.72 -42.53 18.24
C SER A 269 -30.37 -42.22 19.59
N THR A 270 -30.49 -40.93 19.93
CA THR A 270 -31.31 -40.47 21.07
C THR A 270 -32.44 -39.60 20.52
N ALA A 271 -33.67 -40.09 20.65
CA ALA A 271 -34.88 -39.39 20.21
C ALA A 271 -35.19 -38.22 21.16
N THR A 272 -35.32 -37.01 20.60
CA THR A 272 -35.85 -35.84 21.31
C THR A 272 -37.25 -35.56 20.77
N ALA A 273 -38.25 -35.63 21.65
CA ALA A 273 -39.63 -35.29 21.33
C ALA A 273 -39.84 -33.78 21.50
N THR A 274 -40.22 -33.11 20.41
CA THR A 274 -40.65 -31.71 20.37
C THR A 274 -42.15 -31.64 20.60
N ALA A 275 -42.59 -30.85 21.58
CA ALA A 275 -43.99 -30.45 21.73
C ALA A 275 -44.15 -28.99 21.29
N THR A 276 -45.02 -28.77 20.31
CA THR A 276 -45.53 -27.45 19.89
C THR A 276 -46.93 -27.26 20.46
N PRO A 277 -47.26 -26.08 21.01
CA PRO A 277 -48.63 -25.58 20.92
C PRO A 277 -48.68 -24.25 20.15
N THR A 278 -49.48 -24.26 19.09
CA THR A 278 -49.98 -23.08 18.37
C THR A 278 -51.23 -22.58 19.07
N VAL A 279 -51.34 -21.27 19.34
CA VAL A 279 -52.64 -20.59 19.51
C VAL A 279 -52.57 -19.21 18.82
N THR A 280 -53.43 -19.04 17.83
CA THR A 280 -53.72 -17.78 17.12
C THR A 280 -54.93 -17.08 17.75
N SER A 281 -54.89 -15.75 17.69
CA SER A 281 -55.68 -14.66 18.30
C SER A 281 -57.22 -14.72 18.40
N THR A 282 -57.77 -14.01 19.39
CA THR A 282 -58.86 -12.98 19.36
C THR A 282 -59.13 -12.57 20.83
N SER A 283 -59.41 -11.33 21.29
CA SER A 283 -59.89 -10.07 20.74
C SER A 283 -59.67 -8.90 21.74
N SER A 284 -59.55 -7.67 21.21
CA SER A 284 -60.12 -6.37 21.66
C SER A 284 -60.22 -5.99 23.16
N ALA A 285 -59.48 -4.95 23.59
CA ALA A 285 -59.99 -3.61 23.97
C ALA A 285 -58.96 -2.78 24.78
N THR A 286 -58.85 -1.50 24.43
CA THR A 286 -58.06 -0.40 25.04
C THR A 286 -58.45 -0.15 26.51
N PRO A 287 -57.51 0.23 27.42
CA PRO A 287 -57.42 1.65 27.79
C PRO A 287 -56.00 2.18 28.14
N THR A 288 -55.85 3.47 27.86
CA THR A 288 -54.89 4.49 28.34
C THR A 288 -54.59 4.43 29.85
N ILE A 289 -53.34 4.66 30.32
CA ILE A 289 -52.97 5.54 31.47
C ILE A 289 -51.48 6.00 31.39
N THR A 290 -51.25 7.28 31.70
CA THR A 290 -49.99 8.04 31.92
C THR A 290 -49.42 7.84 33.37
N PRO A 291 -48.30 8.47 33.81
CA PRO A 291 -47.21 7.82 34.55
C PRO A 291 -47.31 7.90 36.09
N SER A 292 -46.51 7.12 36.84
CA SER A 292 -46.20 7.45 38.25
C SER A 292 -44.92 6.79 38.79
N ALA A 293 -44.05 7.68 39.31
CA ALA A 293 -43.02 7.60 40.35
C ALA A 293 -42.05 6.39 40.47
N THR A 294 -40.78 6.74 40.27
CA THR A 294 -39.54 6.04 40.65
C THR A 294 -39.28 6.08 42.17
N PRO A 295 -38.82 4.98 42.78
CA PRO A 295 -38.00 5.03 43.99
C PRO A 295 -36.57 4.54 43.76
N THR A 296 -35.67 5.29 44.36
CA THR A 296 -34.21 5.19 44.41
C THR A 296 -33.74 4.08 45.34
N SER A 297 -32.67 3.36 44.98
CA SER A 297 -31.84 2.61 45.93
C SER A 297 -30.35 2.95 45.76
N THR A 298 -29.77 3.44 46.84
CA THR A 298 -28.40 3.91 47.02
C THR A 298 -27.43 2.75 47.24
N LEU A 299 -26.32 2.70 46.49
CA LEU A 299 -25.14 1.91 46.86
C LEU A 299 -23.94 2.84 47.06
N THR A 300 -23.30 2.66 48.22
CA THR A 300 -22.15 3.43 48.71
C THR A 300 -20.88 2.84 48.12
N ALA A 301 -20.16 3.62 47.31
CA ALA A 301 -18.85 3.22 46.78
C ALA A 301 -17.75 3.58 47.79
N THR A 302 -17.02 2.56 48.25
CA THR A 302 -15.77 2.71 48.99
C THR A 302 -14.69 3.18 48.01
N SER A 303 -14.20 4.41 48.17
CA SER A 303 -13.13 4.98 47.35
C SER A 303 -11.79 4.31 47.65
N THR A 304 -11.28 3.50 46.73
CA THR A 304 -9.84 3.28 46.59
C THR A 304 -9.26 4.48 45.86
N SER A 305 -8.34 5.19 46.50
CA SER A 305 -7.62 6.32 45.92
C SER A 305 -6.74 5.84 44.76
N SER A 306 -7.30 5.84 43.55
CA SER A 306 -6.53 5.84 42.32
C SER A 306 -5.81 7.18 42.22
N ALA A 307 -4.51 7.17 41.95
CA ALA A 307 -3.74 8.37 41.74
C ALA A 307 -4.43 9.20 40.66
N THR A 308 -4.96 10.36 41.05
CA THR A 308 -5.47 11.37 40.12
C THR A 308 -4.33 11.63 39.12
N PRO A 309 -4.49 11.42 37.81
CA PRO A 309 -3.56 11.99 36.86
C PRO A 309 -3.63 13.49 37.14
N THR A 310 -2.56 14.03 37.71
CA THR A 310 -2.36 15.47 37.78
C THR A 310 -2.64 15.97 36.38
N ALA A 311 -3.65 16.83 36.23
CA ALA A 311 -3.82 17.58 35.00
C ALA A 311 -2.50 18.32 34.81
N THR A 312 -1.64 17.78 33.93
CA THR A 312 -0.54 18.55 33.39
C THR A 312 -1.22 19.76 32.80
N ALA A 313 -0.96 20.94 33.38
CA ALA A 313 -1.48 22.18 32.86
C ALA A 313 -1.24 22.16 31.35
N THR A 314 -2.31 22.21 30.55
CA THR A 314 -2.18 22.52 29.13
C THR A 314 -1.33 23.77 29.08
N ALA A 315 -0.10 23.66 28.59
CA ALA A 315 0.74 24.82 28.38
C ALA A 315 -0.12 25.79 27.58
N ALA A 316 -0.39 26.97 28.13
CA ALA A 316 -1.09 28.00 27.38
C ALA A 316 -0.33 28.17 26.06
N SER A 317 -1.03 27.95 24.95
CA SER A 317 -0.45 28.07 23.61
C SER A 317 0.20 29.45 23.51
N ASN A 318 1.51 29.48 23.36
CA ASN A 318 2.30 30.70 23.26
C ASN A 318 2.25 31.33 21.85
N TRP A 319 1.25 30.92 21.05
CA TRP A 319 1.01 31.45 19.72
C TRP A 319 0.57 32.90 19.81
N VAL A 320 1.29 33.75 19.10
CA VAL A 320 0.95 35.16 18.99
C VAL A 320 1.06 35.54 17.53
N LEU A 321 -0.08 35.78 16.89
CA LEU A 321 -0.15 36.41 15.59
C LEU A 321 0.47 37.82 15.68
N ARG A 322 1.46 38.10 14.83
CA ARG A 322 2.04 39.45 14.71
C ARG A 322 1.22 40.31 13.76
N GLY A 323 0.83 39.72 12.63
CA GLY A 323 0.04 40.38 11.61
C GLY A 323 0.01 39.58 10.32
N THR A 324 -0.79 40.09 9.39
CA THR A 324 -0.88 39.62 8.01
C THR A 324 -0.62 40.78 7.06
N THR A 325 -0.13 40.48 5.87
CA THR A 325 0.10 41.46 4.81
C THR A 325 -0.20 40.82 3.47
N THR A 326 -0.52 41.66 2.48
CA THR A 326 -0.79 41.23 1.12
C THR A 326 0.05 42.02 0.13
N GLY A 327 0.13 41.50 -1.08
CA GLY A 327 0.73 42.19 -2.21
C GLY A 327 0.09 41.67 -3.49
N SER A 328 0.00 42.52 -4.49
CA SER A 328 -0.39 42.08 -5.82
C SER A 328 0.49 42.71 -6.89
N ALA A 329 0.63 41.98 -7.98
CA ALA A 329 1.39 42.38 -9.14
C ALA A 329 0.55 42.05 -10.38
N GLY A 330 0.36 43.03 -11.24
CA GLY A 330 -0.44 42.86 -12.45
C GLY A 330 0.24 41.97 -13.49
N ALA A 331 -0.48 41.79 -14.59
CA ALA A 331 -0.03 41.19 -15.85
C ALA A 331 1.47 41.40 -16.16
N ALA A 332 2.22 40.30 -16.31
CA ALA A 332 3.62 40.27 -16.75
C ALA A 332 4.64 40.90 -15.79
N ALA A 333 4.26 41.13 -14.53
CA ALA A 333 5.20 41.60 -13.51
C ALA A 333 6.25 40.53 -13.20
N THR A 334 7.53 40.89 -13.20
CA THR A 334 8.64 39.97 -12.90
C THR A 334 8.88 39.74 -11.40
N SER A 335 8.04 40.33 -10.54
CA SER A 335 8.10 40.13 -9.10
C SER A 335 6.78 40.54 -8.44
N VAL A 336 6.48 39.97 -7.27
CA VAL A 336 5.44 40.45 -6.35
C VAL A 336 6.09 40.83 -5.03
N THR A 337 5.68 41.95 -4.45
CA THR A 337 6.24 42.45 -3.19
C THR A 337 5.18 42.46 -2.11
N ILE A 338 5.54 41.96 -0.93
CA ILE A 338 4.71 42.00 0.28
C ILE A 338 5.45 42.76 1.38
N ALA A 339 4.73 43.53 2.19
CA ALA A 339 5.35 44.17 3.35
C ALA A 339 5.76 43.12 4.40
N ASN A 340 6.64 43.50 5.33
CA ASN A 340 6.89 42.66 6.50
C ASN A 340 5.62 42.65 7.39
N PRO A 341 5.06 41.48 7.75
CA PRO A 341 3.85 41.37 8.59
C PRO A 341 4.06 41.76 10.07
N GLY A 342 5.10 42.54 10.39
CA GLY A 342 5.46 42.93 11.75
C GLY A 342 6.20 41.84 12.52
N ALA A 343 6.93 40.97 11.84
CA ALA A 343 7.68 39.89 12.46
C ALA A 343 8.76 40.42 13.41
N ALA A 344 8.78 39.88 14.63
CA ALA A 344 9.84 40.07 15.61
C ALA A 344 10.89 38.95 15.46
N PRO A 345 12.11 39.11 16.03
CA PRO A 345 13.13 38.07 15.94
C PRO A 345 12.63 36.73 16.47
N ASN A 346 12.94 35.65 15.74
CA ASN A 346 12.52 34.26 15.97
C ASN A 346 11.06 33.94 15.65
N ASP A 347 10.30 34.87 15.08
CA ASP A 347 8.98 34.54 14.55
C ASP A 347 9.09 33.74 13.26
N VAL A 348 8.09 32.89 13.00
CA VAL A 348 7.95 32.20 11.72
C VAL A 348 7.03 33.02 10.84
N ILE A 349 7.56 33.43 9.69
CA ILE A 349 6.79 34.06 8.62
C ILE A 349 6.42 32.96 7.63
N VAL A 350 5.14 32.84 7.28
CA VAL A 350 4.65 31.99 6.19
C VAL A 350 4.13 32.91 5.11
N ALA A 351 4.62 32.74 3.87
CA ALA A 351 4.17 33.47 2.71
C ALA A 351 3.56 32.51 1.68
N THR A 352 2.46 32.91 1.07
CA THR A 352 1.84 32.24 -0.07
C THR A 352 1.83 33.19 -1.25
N VAL A 353 2.28 32.71 -2.40
CA VAL A 353 2.22 33.44 -3.67
C VAL A 353 1.40 32.63 -4.65
N PHE A 354 0.26 33.17 -5.06
CA PHE A 354 -0.63 32.66 -6.08
C PHE A 354 -0.36 33.35 -7.41
N LEU A 355 -0.25 32.57 -8.48
CA LEU A 355 -0.18 33.07 -9.85
C LEU A 355 -1.51 32.78 -10.52
N ASN A 356 -2.26 33.81 -10.92
CA ASN A 356 -3.50 33.64 -11.65
C ASN A 356 -3.20 33.53 -13.17
N GLN A 357 -3.63 32.43 -13.82
CA GLN A 357 -3.12 32.07 -15.16
C GLN A 357 -4.15 31.48 -16.13
N SER A 358 -3.76 31.49 -17.42
CA SER A 358 -4.39 30.82 -18.57
C SER A 358 -3.64 29.52 -18.95
N THR A 359 -4.31 28.60 -19.65
CA THR A 359 -4.04 27.16 -19.81
C THR A 359 -2.76 26.75 -20.56
N THR A 360 -1.73 27.60 -20.73
CA THR A 360 -0.69 27.34 -21.75
C THR A 360 0.77 27.59 -21.36
N SER A 361 1.11 28.07 -20.15
CA SER A 361 2.53 28.32 -19.83
C SER A 361 2.84 28.34 -18.33
N THR A 362 4.05 27.84 -17.98
CA THR A 362 4.52 27.67 -16.62
C THR A 362 5.14 28.92 -16.00
N GLY A 363 4.73 29.23 -14.76
CA GLY A 363 5.21 30.33 -13.95
C GLY A 363 5.86 29.80 -12.67
N ILE A 364 7.06 30.27 -12.35
CA ILE A 364 7.87 29.88 -11.20
C ILE A 364 7.99 31.09 -10.27
N VAL A 365 7.73 30.87 -8.97
CA VAL A 365 8.00 31.83 -7.91
C VAL A 365 9.29 31.41 -7.20
N SER A 366 10.28 32.29 -7.14
CA SER A 366 11.51 32.07 -6.39
C SER A 366 11.45 32.74 -5.01
N PRO A 367 12.20 32.22 -4.02
CA PRO A 367 12.32 32.91 -2.73
C PRO A 367 13.03 34.28 -2.91
N PRO A 368 12.73 35.28 -2.05
CA PRO A 368 13.39 36.60 -2.08
C PRO A 368 14.90 36.52 -1.90
N ASP A 369 15.37 35.62 -1.03
CA ASP A 369 16.76 35.35 -0.73
C ASP A 369 16.91 33.98 -0.04
N SER A 370 18.14 33.60 0.32
CA SER A 370 18.45 32.31 0.95
C SER A 370 17.93 32.13 2.39
N SER A 371 17.34 33.16 2.99
CA SER A 371 16.73 33.07 4.32
C SER A 371 15.29 32.59 4.30
N TRP A 372 14.72 32.45 3.10
CA TRP A 372 13.43 31.83 2.86
C TRP A 372 13.61 30.38 2.38
N THR A 373 12.81 29.50 2.94
CA THR A 373 12.65 28.12 2.49
C THR A 373 11.37 28.04 1.67
N GLN A 374 11.40 27.34 0.55
CA GLN A 374 10.20 27.03 -0.23
C GLN A 374 9.65 25.68 0.22
N ASP A 375 8.47 25.68 0.82
CA ASP A 375 7.82 24.49 1.39
C ASP A 375 6.89 23.80 0.40
N LEU A 376 6.30 24.58 -0.50
CA LEU A 376 5.41 24.09 -1.53
C LEU A 376 5.66 24.87 -2.82
N MET A 377 5.94 24.14 -3.89
CA MET A 377 6.01 24.68 -5.23
C MET A 377 4.62 24.62 -5.83
N GLY A 378 4.13 25.72 -6.41
CA GLY A 378 2.82 25.74 -7.04
C GLY A 378 2.74 24.74 -8.19
N VAL A 379 1.78 23.81 -8.10
CA VAL A 379 1.48 22.86 -9.17
C VAL A 379 0.49 23.48 -10.13
N GLN A 380 0.76 23.33 -11.43
CA GLN A 380 -0.03 23.93 -12.49
C GLN A 380 -1.04 22.94 -13.05
N ASN A 381 -2.28 23.41 -13.23
CA ASN A 381 -3.33 22.68 -13.93
C ASN A 381 -4.02 23.61 -14.94
N ASP A 382 -4.57 23.03 -16.00
CA ASP A 382 -5.25 23.75 -17.09
C ASP A 382 -6.34 24.69 -16.53
N GLY A 383 -6.11 26.00 -16.67
CA GLY A 383 -7.06 27.05 -16.28
C GLY A 383 -7.06 27.38 -14.78
N MET A 384 -6.12 26.82 -14.02
CA MET A 384 -5.98 27.05 -12.59
C MET A 384 -4.67 27.73 -12.24
N GLY A 385 -4.76 28.72 -11.36
CA GLY A 385 -3.58 29.38 -10.81
C GLY A 385 -2.71 28.47 -9.95
N ALA A 386 -1.41 28.80 -9.84
CA ALA A 386 -0.43 28.01 -9.08
C ALA A 386 -0.10 28.71 -7.76
N ALA A 387 -0.25 28.03 -6.62
CA ALA A 387 0.03 28.58 -5.30
C ALA A 387 1.31 27.99 -4.70
N SER A 388 2.32 28.82 -4.45
CA SER A 388 3.57 28.42 -3.78
C SER A 388 3.55 28.88 -2.31
N VAL A 389 4.13 28.09 -1.41
CA VAL A 389 4.27 28.43 0.03
C VAL A 389 5.74 28.46 0.41
N PHE A 390 6.10 29.45 1.21
CA PHE A 390 7.43 29.67 1.73
C PHE A 390 7.36 29.96 3.22
N HIS A 391 8.42 29.61 3.95
CA HIS A 391 8.62 30.07 5.31
C HIS A 391 9.97 30.73 5.51
N LYS A 392 10.05 31.56 6.54
CA LYS A 392 11.29 32.18 7.01
C LYS A 392 11.27 32.30 8.52
N ILE A 393 12.43 32.06 9.14
CA ILE A 393 12.67 32.47 10.53
C ILE A 393 13.14 33.93 10.51
N ALA A 394 12.40 34.80 11.20
CA ALA A 394 12.73 36.21 11.31
C ALA A 394 14.03 36.39 12.10
N GLY A 395 14.98 37.10 11.51
CA GLY A 395 16.25 37.45 12.12
C GLY A 395 16.14 38.62 13.10
N PRO A 396 17.27 39.08 13.66
CA PRO A 396 17.32 40.24 14.56
C PRO A 396 16.90 41.55 13.90
N SER A 397 16.93 41.63 12.57
CA SER A 397 16.45 42.75 11.78
C SER A 397 15.84 42.24 10.48
N GLU A 398 14.62 42.63 10.20
CA GLU A 398 13.91 42.28 8.97
C GLU A 398 13.76 43.50 8.05
N PRO A 399 13.82 43.34 6.72
CA PRO A 399 13.53 44.42 5.80
C PRO A 399 12.06 44.87 5.92
N ALA A 400 11.76 46.05 5.39
CA ALA A 400 10.39 46.58 5.39
C ALA A 400 9.43 45.78 4.47
N SER A 401 9.98 45.07 3.49
CA SER A 401 9.23 44.27 2.51
C SER A 401 10.09 43.12 1.97
N TYR A 402 9.42 42.11 1.45
CA TYR A 402 10.00 40.97 0.75
C TYR A 402 9.52 40.94 -0.70
N THR A 403 10.43 40.76 -1.64
CA THR A 403 10.13 40.74 -3.07
C THR A 403 10.39 39.35 -3.62
N PHE A 404 9.34 38.67 -4.07
CA PHE A 404 9.39 37.33 -4.64
C PHE A 404 9.57 37.45 -6.16
N PRO A 405 10.70 36.98 -6.73
CA PRO A 405 10.90 36.98 -8.18
C PRO A 405 9.94 36.02 -8.87
N LEU A 406 9.44 36.44 -10.04
CA LEU A 406 8.53 35.68 -10.88
C LEU A 406 9.20 35.43 -12.23
N THR A 407 9.28 34.16 -12.62
CA THR A 407 9.79 33.73 -13.92
C THR A 407 8.68 33.04 -14.70
N PHE A 408 8.41 33.48 -15.92
CA PHE A 408 7.35 32.92 -16.75
C PHE A 408 7.89 32.35 -18.05
N GLY A 409 7.28 31.26 -18.52
CA GLY A 409 7.43 30.78 -19.89
C GLY A 409 6.90 31.79 -20.91
N SER A 410 7.31 31.64 -22.17
CA SER A 410 6.85 32.53 -23.24
C SER A 410 5.37 32.28 -23.55
N GLY A 411 4.48 33.26 -23.37
CA GLY A 411 3.17 33.19 -24.03
C GLY A 411 2.00 34.02 -23.52
N THR A 412 1.88 34.39 -22.24
CA THR A 412 0.70 35.14 -21.76
C THR A 412 1.00 36.02 -20.53
N ALA A 413 0.10 36.96 -20.24
CA ALA A 413 0.16 37.85 -19.09
C ALA A 413 -0.34 37.14 -17.82
N TYR A 414 0.49 37.17 -16.76
CA TYR A 414 0.21 36.60 -15.44
C TYR A 414 -0.01 37.70 -14.42
N SER A 415 -1.00 37.58 -13.53
CA SER A 415 -0.99 38.33 -12.27
C SER A 415 -0.47 37.45 -11.15
N ALA A 416 0.01 38.09 -10.10
CA ALA A 416 0.45 37.42 -8.89
C ALA A 416 -0.15 38.10 -7.67
N GLU A 417 -0.70 37.29 -6.78
CA GLU A 417 -1.25 37.70 -5.51
C GLU A 417 -0.46 37.01 -4.42
N ALA A 418 -0.09 37.74 -3.39
CA ALA A 418 0.72 37.22 -2.32
C ALA A 418 0.13 37.61 -0.98
N MET A 419 0.28 36.72 -0.02
CA MET A 419 -0.10 36.94 1.37
C MET A 419 0.99 36.41 2.28
N ALA A 420 1.32 37.12 3.34
CA ALA A 420 2.12 36.58 4.43
C ALA A 420 1.47 36.77 5.78
N VAL A 421 1.81 35.87 6.69
CA VAL A 421 1.43 35.88 8.09
C VAL A 421 2.66 35.60 8.95
N ALA A 422 2.78 36.25 10.10
CA ALA A 422 3.84 35.98 11.07
C ALA A 422 3.29 35.53 12.41
N TYR A 423 3.88 34.45 12.95
CA TYR A 423 3.56 33.91 14.27
C TYR A 423 4.79 33.86 15.16
N GLY A 424 4.64 34.39 16.37
CA GLY A 424 5.48 34.02 17.51
C GLY A 424 4.97 32.76 18.19
N GLY A 425 5.87 32.01 18.81
CA GLY A 425 5.55 30.76 19.51
C GLY A 425 5.74 29.49 18.67
N ALA A 426 6.04 29.63 17.37
CA ALA A 426 6.47 28.52 16.52
C ALA A 426 7.90 28.06 16.86
N SER A 427 8.21 26.80 16.52
CA SER A 427 9.58 26.27 16.59
C SER A 427 10.49 26.95 15.55
N THR A 428 11.72 27.30 15.93
CA THR A 428 12.70 27.93 15.01
C THR A 428 13.66 26.94 14.35
N THR A 429 13.73 25.71 14.84
CA THR A 429 14.66 24.68 14.33
C THR A 429 14.04 23.79 13.27
N ASN A 430 12.73 23.60 13.34
CA ASN A 430 11.95 22.96 12.29
C ASN A 430 10.49 23.46 12.45
N PRO A 431 10.14 24.58 11.79
CA PRO A 431 8.90 25.33 12.03
C PRO A 431 7.65 24.66 11.46
N LEU A 432 7.80 23.79 10.45
CA LEU A 432 6.70 23.07 9.82
C LEU A 432 6.73 21.58 10.21
N ASP A 433 5.55 21.01 10.42
CA ASP A 433 5.34 19.56 10.58
C ASP A 433 5.06 18.91 9.23
N VAL A 434 3.99 19.36 8.58
CA VAL A 434 3.51 18.80 7.31
C VAL A 434 2.82 19.91 6.52
N ILE A 435 3.01 19.88 5.20
CA ILE A 435 2.26 20.68 4.23
C ILE A 435 1.61 19.75 3.20
N ALA A 436 0.37 20.06 2.81
CA ALA A 436 -0.33 19.34 1.75
C ALA A 436 -1.20 20.29 0.94
N GLN A 437 -1.37 19.98 -0.35
CA GLN A 437 -2.22 20.74 -1.25
C GLN A 437 -3.24 19.83 -1.95
N ALA A 438 -4.42 20.37 -2.21
CA ALA A 438 -5.37 19.83 -3.17
C ALA A 438 -5.68 20.90 -4.21
N ILE A 439 -5.80 20.46 -5.45
CA ILE A 439 -6.18 21.29 -6.57
C ILE A 439 -7.60 20.88 -6.92
N ASP A 440 -8.55 21.75 -6.63
CA ASP A 440 -9.95 21.44 -6.85
C ASP A 440 -10.40 21.93 -8.24
N PRO A 441 -11.06 21.08 -9.04
CA PRO A 441 -11.74 21.56 -10.24
C PRO A 441 -12.81 22.60 -9.86
N ILE A 442 -13.48 23.19 -10.85
CA ILE A 442 -14.54 24.20 -10.62
C ILE A 442 -15.50 23.75 -9.51
N THR A 443 -15.42 24.39 -8.35
CA THR A 443 -16.15 24.02 -7.14
C THR A 443 -16.54 25.25 -6.33
N ALA A 444 -17.68 25.20 -5.66
CA ALA A 444 -18.09 26.22 -4.69
C ALA A 444 -17.63 25.87 -3.25
N THR A 445 -17.04 24.69 -3.05
CA THR A 445 -16.63 24.18 -1.74
C THR A 445 -15.21 23.61 -1.78
N PRO A 446 -14.19 24.45 -1.98
CA PRO A 446 -12.82 23.99 -2.08
C PRO A 446 -12.32 23.43 -0.75
N SER A 447 -11.38 22.48 -0.84
CA SER A 447 -10.94 21.65 0.27
C SER A 447 -9.41 21.69 0.40
N ALA A 448 -8.91 22.12 1.54
CA ALA A 448 -7.51 21.90 1.93
C ALA A 448 -7.37 20.48 2.54
N PRO A 449 -6.39 19.66 2.13
CA PRO A 449 -6.28 18.27 2.55
C PRO A 449 -6.09 18.08 4.06
N SER A 450 -6.42 16.89 4.56
CA SER A 450 -5.98 16.48 5.89
C SER A 450 -4.48 16.27 5.91
N VAL A 451 -3.79 16.88 6.87
CA VAL A 451 -2.40 16.56 7.23
C VAL A 451 -2.35 15.76 8.53
N THR A 452 -1.34 14.89 8.67
CA THR A 452 -1.13 14.09 9.89
C THR A 452 -0.02 14.70 10.73
N VAL A 453 -0.38 15.29 11.86
CA VAL A 453 0.56 15.92 12.80
C VAL A 453 1.22 14.84 13.68
N PRO A 454 2.56 14.77 13.77
CA PRO A 454 3.31 13.85 14.63
C PRO A 454 2.88 13.79 16.10
N ALA A 455 2.99 12.61 16.71
CA ALA A 455 2.70 12.41 18.13
C ALA A 455 3.62 13.26 19.02
N GLY A 456 3.04 14.02 19.96
CA GLY A 456 3.77 14.95 20.83
C GLY A 456 3.63 16.43 20.44
N SER A 457 3.05 16.73 19.27
CA SER A 457 2.79 18.10 18.76
C SER A 457 1.40 18.65 19.16
N ASN A 458 0.95 18.36 20.39
CA ASN A 458 -0.31 18.91 20.89
C ASN A 458 -0.09 20.41 21.16
N SER A 459 -0.84 21.30 20.49
CA SER A 459 -0.69 22.77 20.42
C SER A 459 -0.11 23.33 19.13
N ASP A 460 0.08 22.53 18.07
CA ASP A 460 0.46 23.06 16.76
C ASP A 460 -0.60 23.97 16.15
N ARG A 461 -0.19 24.86 15.24
CA ARG A 461 -1.10 25.78 14.52
C ARG A 461 -1.31 25.25 13.11
N LEU A 462 -2.53 24.87 12.78
CA LEU A 462 -2.92 24.53 11.42
C LEU A 462 -3.38 25.79 10.69
N LEU A 463 -2.74 26.11 9.57
CA LEU A 463 -3.22 27.10 8.61
C LEU A 463 -3.95 26.36 7.49
N ALA A 464 -5.10 26.89 7.08
CA ALA A 464 -5.76 26.54 5.84
C ALA A 464 -5.76 27.76 4.91
N ILE A 465 -5.19 27.60 3.72
CA ILE A 465 -5.00 28.67 2.75
C ILE A 465 -5.76 28.29 1.48
N PHE A 466 -6.60 29.19 0.98
CA PHE A 466 -7.38 28.98 -0.23
C PHE A 466 -7.04 30.07 -1.23
N ALA A 467 -6.48 29.68 -2.37
CA ALA A 467 -6.21 30.57 -3.48
C ALA A 467 -7.17 30.27 -4.63
N VAL A 468 -7.88 31.27 -5.11
CA VAL A 468 -9.00 31.13 -6.04
C VAL A 468 -8.76 32.03 -7.25
N GLY A 469 -8.91 31.47 -8.46
CA GLY A 469 -8.80 32.20 -9.73
C GLY A 469 -10.03 33.05 -10.06
N ALA A 470 -10.60 33.71 -9.05
CA ALA A 470 -11.67 34.70 -9.19
C ALA A 470 -11.63 35.68 -8.02
N GLY A 471 -12.02 36.94 -8.26
CA GLY A 471 -12.33 37.90 -7.18
C GLY A 471 -13.69 37.57 -6.58
N THR A 472 -13.72 36.75 -5.53
CA THR A 472 -14.94 36.19 -4.96
C THR A 472 -14.83 36.07 -3.45
N ALA A 473 -15.95 36.21 -2.74
CA ALA A 473 -15.95 36.05 -1.30
C ALA A 473 -15.67 34.59 -0.91
N ILE A 474 -14.76 34.38 0.05
CA ILE A 474 -14.50 33.07 0.66
C ILE A 474 -14.99 33.10 2.11
N THR A 475 -15.80 32.12 2.47
CA THR A 475 -16.23 31.89 3.85
C THR A 475 -15.37 30.81 4.49
N ALA A 476 -14.89 31.08 5.70
CA ALA A 476 -13.96 30.24 6.44
C ALA A 476 -14.46 28.81 6.67
N PRO A 477 -13.56 27.81 6.71
CA PRO A 477 -13.87 26.49 7.23
C PRO A 477 -14.36 26.56 8.68
N SER A 478 -15.30 25.68 9.03
CA SER A 478 -15.83 25.59 10.39
C SER A 478 -14.72 25.34 11.42
N GLY A 479 -14.72 26.10 12.51
CA GLY A 479 -13.76 25.95 13.61
C GLY A 479 -12.39 26.60 13.37
N MET A 480 -12.21 27.34 12.27
CA MET A 480 -11.00 28.14 12.01
C MET A 480 -11.27 29.65 12.16
N THR A 481 -10.23 30.38 12.56
CA THR A 481 -10.23 31.84 12.65
C THR A 481 -9.87 32.44 11.30
N VAL A 482 -10.53 33.54 10.92
CA VAL A 482 -10.17 34.30 9.73
C VAL A 482 -9.04 35.24 10.07
N GLU A 483 -7.87 35.01 9.47
CA GLU A 483 -6.70 35.86 9.69
C GLU A 483 -6.54 36.89 8.57
N ASN A 484 -6.88 36.51 7.33
CA ASN A 484 -6.97 37.48 6.25
C ASN A 484 -7.83 36.96 5.08
N LEU A 485 -8.50 37.89 4.41
CA LEU A 485 -9.21 37.68 3.15
C LEU A 485 -8.75 38.76 2.17
N PHE A 486 -7.98 38.36 1.18
CA PHE A 486 -7.45 39.25 0.16
C PHE A 486 -8.17 39.00 -1.16
N ASP A 487 -9.13 39.86 -1.48
CA ASP A 487 -9.82 39.89 -2.77
C ASP A 487 -9.18 40.95 -3.66
N ASP A 488 -8.51 40.50 -4.73
CA ASP A 488 -8.01 41.36 -5.79
C ASP A 488 -8.86 41.17 -7.05
N SER A 489 -10.07 41.73 -6.99
CA SER A 489 -10.99 41.79 -8.12
C SER A 489 -10.38 42.37 -9.41
N SER A 490 -9.30 43.16 -9.33
CA SER A 490 -8.64 43.75 -10.50
C SER A 490 -7.77 42.74 -11.25
N ASN A 491 -7.18 41.80 -10.51
CA ASN A 491 -6.42 40.68 -11.06
C ASN A 491 -7.23 39.37 -11.11
N GLY A 492 -8.48 39.41 -10.62
CA GLY A 492 -9.41 38.28 -10.68
C GLY A 492 -9.00 37.13 -9.79
N ALA A 493 -8.46 37.39 -8.60
CA ALA A 493 -7.99 36.36 -7.68
C ALA A 493 -8.31 36.68 -6.23
N THR A 494 -8.50 35.63 -5.42
CA THR A 494 -8.72 35.75 -3.97
C THR A 494 -7.80 34.79 -3.21
N ILE A 495 -7.17 35.27 -2.14
CA ILE A 495 -6.47 34.42 -1.16
C ILE A 495 -7.16 34.56 0.19
N GLY A 496 -7.64 33.45 0.76
CA GLY A 496 -8.12 33.36 2.13
C GLY A 496 -7.13 32.61 3.02
N LEU A 497 -6.77 33.19 4.15
CA LEU A 497 -5.91 32.55 5.16
C LEU A 497 -6.69 32.42 6.47
N PHE A 498 -6.79 31.17 6.90
CA PHE A 498 -7.49 30.76 8.10
C PHE A 498 -6.57 29.94 8.97
N ASP A 499 -6.82 29.94 10.28
CA ASP A 499 -6.00 29.12 11.17
C ASP A 499 -6.76 28.52 12.34
N GLN A 500 -6.12 27.56 13.01
CA GLN A 500 -6.65 26.90 14.18
C GLN A 500 -5.50 26.36 15.03
N THR A 501 -5.57 26.51 16.35
CA THR A 501 -4.70 25.74 17.25
C THR A 501 -5.26 24.34 17.43
N LEU A 502 -4.43 23.32 17.16
CA LEU A 502 -4.81 21.92 17.27
C LEU A 502 -4.79 21.45 18.73
N ALA A 503 -5.85 20.74 19.11
CA ALA A 503 -5.99 20.18 20.46
C ALA A 503 -5.19 18.88 20.66
N ALA A 504 -4.85 18.17 19.58
CA ALA A 504 -4.10 16.92 19.60
C ALA A 504 -3.36 16.67 18.28
N ALA A 505 -2.29 15.87 18.36
CA ALA A 505 -1.62 15.26 17.23
C ALA A 505 -2.54 14.25 16.48
N GLY A 506 -2.19 13.93 15.23
CA GLY A 506 -2.92 13.01 14.36
C GLY A 506 -3.48 13.67 13.11
N ALA A 507 -4.38 12.97 12.41
CA ALA A 507 -5.02 13.48 11.22
C ALA A 507 -5.91 14.68 11.56
N THR A 508 -5.67 15.80 10.89
CA THR A 508 -6.39 17.06 11.11
C THR A 508 -7.80 17.04 10.52
N GLY A 509 -8.06 16.17 9.54
CA GLY A 509 -9.24 16.20 8.68
C GLY A 509 -9.11 17.30 7.61
N ALA A 510 -9.81 17.14 6.49
CA ALA A 510 -9.84 18.18 5.46
C ALA A 510 -10.51 19.46 5.99
N ARG A 511 -10.14 20.63 5.45
CA ARG A 511 -10.78 21.91 5.75
C ARG A 511 -11.48 22.39 4.50
N THR A 512 -12.78 22.66 4.60
CA THR A 512 -13.60 23.07 3.45
C THR A 512 -14.05 24.50 3.62
N ALA A 513 -13.67 25.38 2.69
CA ALA A 513 -14.21 26.73 2.60
C ALA A 513 -15.45 26.74 1.69
N THR A 514 -16.22 27.84 1.70
CA THR A 514 -17.38 27.98 0.80
C THR A 514 -17.38 29.31 0.07
N MET A 515 -17.87 29.29 -1.17
CA MET A 515 -17.90 30.44 -2.08
C MET A 515 -19.30 30.61 -2.70
N PRO A 516 -19.72 31.84 -3.05
CA PRO A 516 -21.03 32.08 -3.67
C PRO A 516 -21.22 31.44 -5.04
N LEU A 517 -20.12 31.25 -5.78
CA LEU A 517 -20.08 30.64 -7.12
C LEU A 517 -18.92 29.65 -7.20
N ALA A 518 -19.05 28.68 -8.10
CA ALA A 518 -18.02 27.67 -8.31
C ALA A 518 -16.87 28.22 -9.15
N HIS A 519 -15.64 28.07 -8.65
CA HIS A 519 -14.42 28.52 -9.29
C HIS A 519 -13.32 27.48 -9.14
N HIS A 520 -12.27 27.62 -9.94
CA HIS A 520 -11.02 26.93 -9.72
C HIS A 520 -10.37 27.42 -8.44
N ALA A 521 -9.96 26.49 -7.58
CA ALA A 521 -9.38 26.79 -6.28
C ALA A 521 -8.29 25.80 -5.89
N THR A 522 -7.32 26.30 -5.13
CA THR A 522 -6.26 25.50 -4.51
C THR A 522 -6.39 25.62 -3.01
N GLY A 523 -6.59 24.49 -2.33
CA GLY A 523 -6.63 24.39 -0.87
C GLY A 523 -5.32 23.85 -0.33
N ILE A 524 -4.71 24.54 0.64
CA ILE A 524 -3.42 24.19 1.24
C ILE A 524 -3.57 24.11 2.76
N SER A 525 -3.08 23.02 3.34
CA SER A 525 -2.95 22.84 4.78
C SER A 525 -1.50 22.93 5.19
N VAL A 526 -1.17 23.80 6.15
CA VAL A 526 0.18 23.95 6.72
C VAL A 526 0.11 23.75 8.23
N ALA A 527 0.76 22.73 8.78
CA ALA A 527 0.89 22.55 10.22
C ALA A 527 2.20 23.18 10.71
N LEU A 528 2.10 24.22 11.55
CA LEU A 528 3.24 24.86 12.19
C LEU A 528 3.47 24.26 13.58
N ARG A 529 4.72 23.87 13.83
CA ARG A 529 5.13 23.24 15.09
C ARG A 529 5.22 24.27 16.21
N SER A 530 4.62 23.97 17.36
CA SER A 530 4.77 24.80 18.55
C SER A 530 6.15 24.65 19.19
N SER A 531 6.73 25.76 19.66
CA SER A 531 7.95 25.77 20.48
C SER A 531 7.78 25.13 21.87
N ALA A 532 6.53 24.89 22.31
CA ALA A 532 6.21 24.23 23.57
C ALA A 532 6.11 22.69 23.46
N SER A 533 6.20 22.12 22.25
CA SER A 533 6.24 20.67 22.04
C SER A 533 7.60 20.15 22.53
N GLY A 534 7.64 19.67 23.77
CA GLY A 534 8.84 19.09 24.38
C GLY A 534 9.29 17.85 23.60
N GLY A 535 10.48 17.93 22.99
CA GLY A 535 11.15 16.74 22.46
C GLY A 535 11.44 15.71 23.55
N PRO A 536 11.69 14.43 23.19
CA PRO A 536 12.05 13.42 24.17
C PRO A 536 13.30 13.86 24.93
N THR A 537 13.19 14.01 26.24
CA THR A 537 14.30 14.37 27.13
C THR A 537 15.46 13.38 26.92
N PRO A 538 16.66 13.83 26.50
CA PRO A 538 17.81 12.94 26.43
C PRO A 538 18.11 12.42 27.84
N SER A 539 18.08 11.09 27.98
CA SER A 539 18.45 10.40 29.22
C SER A 539 19.87 10.81 29.60
N ALA A 540 20.00 11.51 30.73
CA ALA A 540 21.29 11.97 31.23
C ALA A 540 22.22 10.76 31.46
N THR A 541 23.37 10.78 30.79
CA THR A 541 24.50 9.90 31.09
C THR A 541 25.06 10.32 32.45
N PRO A 542 25.08 9.45 33.49
CA PRO A 542 25.72 9.81 34.75
C PRO A 542 27.24 9.65 34.60
N THR A 543 27.95 10.78 34.55
CA THR A 543 29.40 10.82 34.78
C THR A 543 29.70 10.86 36.29
N SER A 544 30.83 10.24 36.63
CA SER A 544 31.24 9.72 37.95
C SER A 544 31.62 10.77 39.00
N SER A 545 31.45 10.43 40.29
CA SER A 545 32.29 10.96 41.38
C SER A 545 32.25 10.05 42.62
N SER A 546 33.37 9.98 43.34
CA SER A 546 33.80 8.92 44.24
C SER A 546 33.45 9.10 45.73
N THR A 547 33.60 7.98 46.47
CA THR A 547 33.90 7.81 47.92
C THR A 547 32.78 8.00 48.95
N ALA A 548 32.26 6.89 49.51
CA ALA A 548 32.68 6.34 50.81
C ALA A 548 31.96 5.01 51.10
N SER A 549 32.70 4.07 51.67
CA SER A 549 32.27 2.71 52.02
C SER A 549 31.30 2.71 53.20
N ALA A 550 30.13 2.10 53.03
CA ALA A 550 29.32 1.56 54.12
C ALA A 550 28.67 0.24 53.67
N THR A 551 29.07 -0.85 54.33
CA THR A 551 28.55 -2.19 54.16
C THR A 551 27.10 -2.27 54.60
N ILE A 552 26.18 -2.64 53.70
CA ILE A 552 24.82 -3.05 54.07
C ILE A 552 24.54 -4.44 53.50
N VAL A 553 24.10 -5.33 54.38
CA VAL A 553 23.72 -6.73 54.13
C VAL A 553 22.35 -6.77 53.44
N PRO A 554 22.16 -7.53 52.34
CA PRO A 554 20.85 -7.69 51.73
C PRO A 554 19.99 -8.66 52.56
N THR A 555 18.81 -8.19 52.97
CA THR A 555 17.74 -9.02 53.54
C THR A 555 16.78 -9.40 52.40
N ALA A 556 16.48 -10.68 52.26
CA ALA A 556 15.62 -11.21 51.20
C ALA A 556 14.15 -10.83 51.40
N THR A 557 13.49 -10.35 50.35
CA THR A 557 12.04 -10.08 50.29
C THR A 557 11.30 -11.36 49.84
N PRO A 558 10.20 -11.78 50.50
CA PRO A 558 9.51 -13.03 50.18
C PRO A 558 8.63 -12.95 48.92
N SER A 559 8.60 -14.08 48.20
CA SER A 559 7.77 -14.38 47.03
C SER A 559 6.35 -14.80 47.43
N PRO A 560 5.28 -14.39 46.72
CA PRO A 560 3.91 -14.83 47.01
C PRO A 560 3.67 -16.30 46.66
N THR A 561 3.03 -17.01 47.59
CA THR A 561 2.70 -18.44 47.54
C THR A 561 1.34 -18.66 46.85
N PRO A 562 1.19 -19.64 45.93
CA PRO A 562 -0.09 -19.99 45.33
C PRO A 562 -0.97 -20.78 46.32
N THR A 563 -2.25 -20.39 46.43
CA THR A 563 -3.26 -21.06 47.26
C THR A 563 -4.08 -22.03 46.42
N VAL A 564 -4.14 -23.30 46.84
CA VAL A 564 -4.93 -24.38 46.22
C VAL A 564 -6.36 -24.37 46.78
N VAL A 565 -7.38 -24.42 45.92
CA VAL A 565 -8.79 -24.63 46.30
C VAL A 565 -9.24 -26.00 45.80
N ALA A 566 -9.82 -26.80 46.72
CA ALA A 566 -10.20 -28.19 46.50
C ALA A 566 -11.61 -28.37 45.89
N THR A 567 -11.72 -29.46 45.13
CA THR A 567 -12.87 -30.01 44.40
C THR A 567 -13.96 -30.60 45.31
N PRO A 568 -15.26 -30.51 44.95
CA PRO A 568 -16.28 -31.44 45.45
C PRO A 568 -16.61 -32.58 44.46
N THR A 569 -16.66 -33.79 45.01
CA THR A 569 -16.96 -35.08 44.38
C THR A 569 -18.48 -35.38 44.40
N PRO A 570 -19.09 -35.92 43.33
CA PRO A 570 -20.47 -36.42 43.39
C PRO A 570 -20.56 -37.87 43.90
N THR A 571 -21.45 -38.08 44.87
CA THR A 571 -21.76 -39.33 45.57
C THR A 571 -22.78 -40.19 44.79
N ALA A 572 -22.52 -41.50 44.69
CA ALA A 572 -23.45 -42.49 44.15
C ALA A 572 -24.49 -42.92 45.19
N THR A 573 -25.76 -43.06 44.80
CA THR A 573 -26.80 -43.72 45.61
C THR A 573 -27.42 -44.87 44.80
N ALA A 574 -27.41 -46.07 45.39
CA ALA A 574 -27.95 -47.29 44.82
C ALA A 574 -29.44 -47.46 45.16
N THR A 575 -30.20 -48.06 44.24
CA THR A 575 -31.56 -48.59 44.50
C THR A 575 -31.64 -50.02 43.99
N THR A 576 -31.95 -50.95 44.89
CA THR A 576 -32.20 -52.37 44.66
C THR A 576 -33.62 -52.63 44.14
N GLY A 577 -33.77 -53.62 43.27
CA GLY A 577 -34.96 -53.82 42.44
C GLY A 577 -36.07 -54.75 42.97
N ALA A 578 -36.99 -55.05 42.05
CA ALA A 578 -37.80 -56.27 41.98
C ALA A 578 -38.43 -56.39 40.57
N THR A 579 -38.46 -57.61 40.04
CA THR A 579 -39.14 -58.13 38.83
C THR A 579 -40.29 -59.06 39.31
N PRO A 580 -41.28 -59.60 38.54
CA PRO A 580 -41.84 -59.40 37.18
C PRO A 580 -43.37 -59.04 37.22
N THR A 581 -44.13 -58.81 36.12
CA THR A 581 -44.86 -59.85 35.32
C THR A 581 -45.83 -59.18 34.32
N ALA A 582 -46.11 -59.86 33.20
CA ALA A 582 -46.78 -59.43 31.98
C ALA A 582 -48.32 -59.22 32.03
N THR A 583 -48.88 -58.51 31.02
CA THR A 583 -49.87 -59.03 30.01
C THR A 583 -50.93 -58.00 29.54
N ALA A 584 -51.22 -58.05 28.23
CA ALA A 584 -52.39 -57.61 27.43
C ALA A 584 -52.53 -56.17 26.87
N THR A 585 -52.35 -56.11 25.53
CA THR A 585 -52.96 -55.28 24.46
C THR A 585 -54.51 -55.36 24.44
N PRO A 586 -55.29 -54.71 23.53
CA PRO A 586 -55.25 -53.43 22.78
C PRO A 586 -56.53 -52.59 23.03
N THR A 587 -56.76 -51.46 22.33
CA THR A 587 -57.90 -51.24 21.41
C THR A 587 -57.96 -49.79 20.91
N ALA A 588 -58.07 -49.65 19.59
CA ALA A 588 -58.17 -48.40 18.84
C ALA A 588 -59.60 -47.82 18.86
N THR A 589 -59.75 -46.51 18.69
CA THR A 589 -60.91 -45.96 17.96
C THR A 589 -60.53 -44.69 17.20
N SER A 590 -60.87 -44.73 15.92
CA SER A 590 -60.69 -43.77 14.83
C SER A 590 -61.42 -42.44 15.03
N THR A 591 -60.97 -41.37 14.35
CA THR A 591 -61.73 -40.71 13.26
C THR A 591 -60.94 -39.55 12.61
N SER A 592 -60.86 -39.61 11.27
CA SER A 592 -60.86 -38.57 10.21
C SER A 592 -60.40 -37.14 10.51
N SER A 593 -59.85 -36.33 9.61
CA SER A 593 -59.42 -36.39 8.21
C SER A 593 -59.23 -34.92 7.84
N ALA A 594 -58.04 -34.50 7.40
CA ALA A 594 -57.91 -33.34 6.51
C ALA A 594 -56.61 -33.43 5.71
N THR A 595 -56.80 -33.24 4.40
CA THR A 595 -55.89 -33.24 3.26
C THR A 595 -54.59 -32.44 3.48
N PRO A 596 -53.42 -32.93 3.02
CA PRO A 596 -52.14 -32.26 3.24
C PRO A 596 -51.98 -31.06 2.31
N THR A 597 -51.64 -29.90 2.87
CA THR A 597 -51.09 -28.77 2.11
C THR A 597 -49.57 -28.94 2.07
N ILE A 598 -49.02 -29.12 0.87
CA ILE A 598 -47.57 -29.22 0.63
C ILE A 598 -46.94 -27.88 1.02
N THR A 599 -46.22 -27.84 2.14
CA THR A 599 -45.34 -26.72 2.49
C THR A 599 -43.94 -27.08 1.97
N PRO A 600 -43.27 -26.20 1.21
CA PRO A 600 -41.99 -26.52 0.59
C PRO A 600 -40.96 -26.94 1.63
N SER A 601 -40.35 -28.09 1.40
CA SER A 601 -39.21 -28.61 2.14
C SER A 601 -38.12 -27.55 2.19
N ALA A 602 -37.63 -27.22 3.39
CA ALA A 602 -36.37 -26.51 3.52
C ALA A 602 -35.31 -27.33 2.76
N THR A 603 -34.76 -26.73 1.71
CA THR A 603 -33.57 -27.24 1.04
C THR A 603 -32.49 -27.42 2.10
N PRO A 604 -31.78 -28.57 2.16
CA PRO A 604 -30.76 -28.80 3.17
C PRO A 604 -29.75 -27.66 3.12
N THR A 605 -29.66 -26.87 4.18
CA THR A 605 -28.57 -25.93 4.40
C THR A 605 -27.30 -26.77 4.47
N SER A 606 -26.42 -26.61 3.47
CA SER A 606 -25.13 -27.27 3.45
C SER A 606 -24.37 -26.96 4.73
N THR A 607 -24.01 -28.00 5.47
CA THR A 607 -22.97 -27.95 6.49
C THR A 607 -21.76 -27.18 5.92
N PRO A 608 -21.25 -26.13 6.60
CA PRO A 608 -20.10 -25.40 6.07
C PRO A 608 -18.94 -26.39 5.92
N THR A 609 -18.53 -26.59 4.68
CA THR A 609 -17.34 -27.33 4.34
C THR A 609 -16.18 -26.42 4.73
N SER A 610 -15.22 -26.89 5.53
CA SER A 610 -14.01 -26.11 5.82
C SER A 610 -13.26 -25.85 4.52
N GLY A 611 -13.38 -24.64 3.96
CA GLY A 611 -12.73 -24.23 2.71
C GLY A 611 -13.61 -23.35 1.83
N ILE A 612 -12.99 -22.38 1.16
CA ILE A 612 -13.59 -21.74 -0.01
C ILE A 612 -13.61 -22.77 -1.15
N ILE A 613 -14.72 -22.90 -1.87
CA ILE A 613 -14.87 -23.85 -2.97
C ILE A 613 -15.39 -23.17 -4.23
N LEU A 614 -14.75 -23.45 -5.37
CA LEU A 614 -15.28 -23.07 -6.68
C LEU A 614 -16.53 -23.91 -7.00
N ARG A 615 -17.69 -23.27 -7.11
CA ARG A 615 -18.95 -23.93 -7.45
C ARG A 615 -19.14 -24.14 -8.94
N GLY A 616 -18.72 -23.16 -9.73
CA GLY A 616 -18.96 -23.15 -11.16
C GLY A 616 -18.38 -21.91 -11.81
N THR A 617 -18.29 -21.98 -13.13
CA THR A 617 -17.81 -20.90 -13.97
C THR A 617 -18.73 -20.76 -15.17
N ALA A 618 -18.80 -19.54 -15.71
CA ALA A 618 -19.50 -19.25 -16.95
C ALA A 618 -18.65 -18.27 -17.78
N THR A 619 -18.79 -18.38 -19.10
CA THR A 619 -18.04 -17.60 -20.06
C THR A 619 -19.00 -16.88 -20.98
N GLY A 620 -18.59 -15.71 -21.46
CA GLY A 620 -19.34 -14.92 -22.43
C GLY A 620 -18.38 -14.16 -23.33
N SER A 621 -18.76 -13.95 -24.57
CA SER A 621 -18.03 -13.07 -25.47
C SER A 621 -18.98 -12.29 -26.36
N ALA A 622 -18.53 -11.14 -26.84
CA ALA A 622 -19.20 -10.37 -27.87
C ALA A 622 -18.17 -9.82 -28.87
N GLY A 623 -18.60 -9.72 -30.13
CA GLY A 623 -17.73 -9.26 -31.22
C GLY A 623 -17.44 -7.76 -31.19
N GLY A 624 -16.59 -7.32 -32.12
CA GLY A 624 -16.16 -5.92 -32.23
C GLY A 624 -17.33 -4.94 -32.35
N SER A 625 -17.25 -3.84 -31.58
CA SER A 625 -18.28 -2.79 -31.41
C SER A 625 -19.47 -3.13 -30.51
N ALA A 626 -19.46 -4.26 -29.77
CA ALA A 626 -20.51 -4.57 -28.81
C ALA A 626 -20.53 -3.57 -27.63
N THR A 627 -21.67 -2.93 -27.36
CA THR A 627 -21.84 -1.99 -26.22
C THR A 627 -22.04 -2.68 -24.88
N SER A 628 -22.00 -4.01 -24.85
CA SER A 628 -22.12 -4.82 -23.64
C SER A 628 -21.64 -6.24 -23.88
N VAL A 629 -21.13 -6.91 -22.84
CA VAL A 629 -20.93 -8.36 -22.82
C VAL A 629 -21.89 -9.01 -21.84
N THR A 630 -22.47 -10.13 -22.23
CA THR A 630 -23.36 -10.91 -21.35
C THR A 630 -22.71 -12.25 -21.02
N VAL A 631 -22.70 -12.59 -19.74
CA VAL A 631 -22.11 -13.81 -19.19
C VAL A 631 -23.14 -14.50 -18.30
N GLY A 632 -23.21 -15.84 -18.37
CA GLY A 632 -24.17 -16.60 -17.58
C GLY A 632 -23.91 -16.53 -16.08
N ASN A 633 -24.93 -16.77 -15.27
CA ASN A 633 -24.72 -17.03 -13.85
C ASN A 633 -23.98 -18.36 -13.68
N PRO A 634 -22.82 -18.41 -12.99
CA PRO A 634 -22.02 -19.62 -12.80
C PRO A 634 -22.64 -20.67 -11.86
N GLY A 635 -23.94 -20.59 -11.60
CA GLY A 635 -24.64 -21.47 -10.65
C GLY A 635 -24.47 -21.04 -9.19
N ALA A 636 -24.31 -19.73 -8.95
CA ALA A 636 -24.13 -19.19 -7.61
C ALA A 636 -25.38 -19.45 -6.73
N LEU A 637 -25.13 -19.89 -5.50
CA LEU A 637 -26.11 -19.98 -4.42
C LEU A 637 -26.07 -18.71 -3.57
N GLN A 638 -27.10 -18.49 -2.76
CA GLN A 638 -27.15 -17.36 -1.85
C GLN A 638 -25.89 -17.30 -0.96
N ASN A 639 -25.34 -16.09 -0.82
CA ASN A 639 -24.12 -15.74 -0.08
C ASN A 639 -22.80 -16.23 -0.70
N ASP A 640 -22.82 -16.88 -1.87
CA ASP A 640 -21.58 -17.13 -2.59
C ASP A 640 -21.01 -15.81 -3.12
N VAL A 641 -19.69 -15.76 -3.23
CA VAL A 641 -18.98 -14.62 -3.85
C VAL A 641 -18.80 -14.93 -5.33
N ILE A 642 -19.32 -14.06 -6.19
CA ILE A 642 -19.14 -14.16 -7.64
C ILE A 642 -18.05 -13.19 -8.05
N VAL A 643 -17.00 -13.68 -8.67
CA VAL A 643 -15.93 -12.88 -9.27
C VAL A 643 -16.14 -12.84 -10.77
N ALA A 644 -16.18 -11.65 -11.35
CA ALA A 644 -16.28 -11.43 -12.79
C ALA A 644 -15.01 -10.75 -13.32
N THR A 645 -14.39 -11.35 -14.33
CA THR A 645 -13.34 -10.71 -15.12
C THR A 645 -13.92 -10.31 -16.46
N VAL A 646 -13.73 -9.05 -16.86
CA VAL A 646 -14.12 -8.56 -18.19
C VAL A 646 -12.87 -8.04 -18.89
N PHE A 647 -12.60 -8.56 -20.08
CA PHE A 647 -11.47 -8.21 -20.92
C PHE A 647 -11.96 -7.67 -22.25
N LEU A 648 -11.56 -6.45 -22.58
CA LEU A 648 -11.81 -5.78 -23.86
C LEU A 648 -10.59 -5.96 -24.74
N ASN A 649 -10.57 -6.84 -25.72
CA ASN A 649 -9.47 -6.91 -26.67
C ASN A 649 -9.52 -5.70 -27.64
N GLN A 650 -8.66 -4.70 -27.48
CA GLN A 650 -8.69 -3.41 -28.21
C GLN A 650 -7.34 -3.06 -28.86
N SER A 651 -7.35 -2.24 -29.93
CA SER A 651 -6.15 -1.80 -30.67
C SER A 651 -5.79 -0.32 -30.53
N THR A 652 -6.57 0.51 -29.84
CA THR A 652 -6.35 1.96 -29.81
C THR A 652 -6.15 2.51 -28.40
N SER A 653 -5.35 3.57 -28.32
CA SER A 653 -4.84 4.24 -27.11
C SER A 653 -5.87 5.06 -26.31
N THR A 654 -7.17 4.97 -26.62
CA THR A 654 -8.21 5.66 -25.84
C THR A 654 -8.99 4.64 -25.01
N PRO A 655 -8.89 4.69 -23.67
CA PRO A 655 -9.56 3.74 -22.79
C PRO A 655 -11.07 3.69 -22.98
N GLY A 656 -11.60 2.51 -23.32
CA GLY A 656 -13.01 2.22 -23.09
C GLY A 656 -13.30 2.09 -21.59
N THR A 657 -14.53 2.38 -21.17
CA THR A 657 -14.99 2.13 -19.80
C THR A 657 -15.78 0.83 -19.74
N ILE A 658 -15.47 -0.02 -18.75
CA ILE A 658 -16.26 -1.19 -18.40
C ILE A 658 -16.99 -0.85 -17.12
N THR A 659 -18.31 -1.01 -17.11
CA THR A 659 -19.15 -0.66 -15.96
C THR A 659 -19.77 -1.91 -15.36
N ALA A 660 -20.01 -1.86 -14.05
CA ALA A 660 -20.76 -2.89 -13.35
C ALA A 660 -22.20 -3.00 -13.91
N PRO A 661 -22.81 -4.21 -13.92
CA PRO A 661 -24.20 -4.42 -14.34
C PRO A 661 -25.20 -3.61 -13.52
N ASP A 662 -24.94 -3.47 -12.22
CA ASP A 662 -25.72 -2.71 -11.26
C ASP A 662 -24.87 -2.43 -10.00
N SER A 663 -25.47 -1.76 -9.00
CA SER A 663 -24.77 -1.37 -7.77
C SER A 663 -24.46 -2.52 -6.79
N SER A 664 -24.88 -3.76 -7.08
CA SER A 664 -24.52 -4.93 -6.25
C SER A 664 -23.12 -5.46 -6.54
N TRP A 665 -22.51 -5.00 -7.63
CA TRP A 665 -21.14 -5.33 -7.99
C TRP A 665 -20.19 -4.23 -7.51
N VAL A 666 -19.06 -4.68 -6.99
CA VAL A 666 -17.94 -3.84 -6.55
C VAL A 666 -16.78 -4.07 -7.51
N GLN A 667 -16.12 -3.00 -7.93
CA GLN A 667 -14.94 -3.08 -8.78
C GLN A 667 -13.69 -3.28 -7.92
N ASP A 668 -12.93 -4.34 -8.18
CA ASP A 668 -11.75 -4.70 -7.41
C ASP A 668 -10.45 -4.13 -7.97
N THR A 669 -10.39 -3.89 -9.28
CA THR A 669 -9.16 -3.42 -9.93
C THR A 669 -9.42 -2.21 -10.82
N ALA A 670 -8.42 -1.34 -10.98
CA ALA A 670 -8.50 -0.25 -11.96
C ALA A 670 -8.55 -0.81 -13.39
N ILE A 671 -9.07 -0.04 -14.35
CA ILE A 671 -9.00 -0.45 -15.76
C ILE A 671 -7.53 -0.38 -16.20
N ALA A 672 -6.93 -1.52 -16.51
CA ALA A 672 -5.53 -1.64 -16.97
C ALA A 672 -5.46 -1.76 -18.49
N GLN A 673 -4.60 -0.98 -19.16
CA GLN A 673 -4.37 -1.05 -20.62
C GLN A 673 -2.88 -0.93 -20.96
N ASN A 674 -2.46 -1.56 -22.06
CA ASN A 674 -1.15 -1.37 -22.70
C ASN A 674 -1.35 -1.18 -24.20
N ASP A 675 -0.39 -0.53 -24.87
CA ASP A 675 -0.34 -0.53 -26.34
C ASP A 675 -0.28 -1.97 -26.89
N GLY A 676 -1.26 -2.32 -27.73
CA GLY A 676 -1.41 -3.67 -28.28
C GLY A 676 -2.10 -4.67 -27.35
N MET A 677 -2.57 -4.25 -26.17
CA MET A 677 -3.33 -5.08 -25.25
C MET A 677 -4.66 -4.45 -24.85
N GLY A 678 -5.64 -5.34 -24.77
CA GLY A 678 -6.96 -5.01 -24.27
C GLY A 678 -7.06 -4.40 -22.88
N ALA A 679 -8.22 -3.85 -22.53
CA ALA A 679 -8.52 -3.37 -21.18
C ALA A 679 -9.09 -4.48 -20.30
N ALA A 680 -8.57 -4.69 -19.09
CA ALA A 680 -9.11 -5.69 -18.16
C ALA A 680 -9.59 -5.07 -16.84
N VAL A 681 -10.63 -5.64 -16.25
CA VAL A 681 -11.15 -5.28 -14.93
C VAL A 681 -11.72 -6.51 -14.23
N VAL A 682 -11.61 -6.54 -12.89
CA VAL A 682 -12.29 -7.52 -12.05
C VAL A 682 -13.34 -6.83 -11.18
N PHE A 683 -14.49 -7.49 -11.06
CA PHE A 683 -15.55 -7.14 -10.13
C PHE A 683 -15.87 -8.33 -9.22
N HIS A 684 -16.39 -8.06 -8.04
CA HIS A 684 -17.06 -9.05 -7.21
C HIS A 684 -18.48 -8.64 -6.87
N LYS A 685 -19.31 -9.63 -6.54
CA LYS A 685 -20.60 -9.43 -5.87
C LYS A 685 -20.88 -10.58 -4.91
N VAL A 686 -21.75 -10.33 -3.94
CA VAL A 686 -22.32 -11.37 -3.08
C VAL A 686 -23.67 -11.79 -3.66
N ALA A 687 -23.84 -13.08 -3.91
CA ALA A 687 -25.05 -13.62 -4.49
C ALA A 687 -26.25 -13.49 -3.54
N GLY A 688 -27.34 -12.90 -4.03
CA GLY A 688 -28.59 -12.75 -3.29
C GLY A 688 -29.41 -14.05 -3.24
N ALA A 689 -30.59 -13.99 -2.64
CA ALA A 689 -31.53 -15.12 -2.58
C ALA A 689 -32.07 -15.54 -3.97
N SER A 690 -31.97 -14.66 -4.97
CA SER A 690 -32.32 -14.91 -6.36
C SER A 690 -31.35 -14.16 -7.26
N GLU A 691 -30.64 -14.90 -8.09
CA GLU A 691 -29.74 -14.35 -9.10
C GLU A 691 -30.37 -14.42 -10.50
N PRO A 692 -30.13 -13.44 -11.38
CA PRO A 692 -30.58 -13.53 -12.76
C PRO A 692 -29.86 -14.67 -13.48
N ALA A 693 -30.42 -15.12 -14.61
CA ALA A 693 -29.78 -16.16 -15.43
C ALA A 693 -28.47 -15.70 -16.07
N ASN A 694 -28.31 -14.39 -16.30
CA ASN A 694 -27.14 -13.78 -16.91
C ASN A 694 -26.86 -12.40 -16.28
N TYR A 695 -25.60 -11.98 -16.36
CA TYR A 695 -25.13 -10.63 -16.04
C TYR A 695 -24.68 -9.93 -17.31
N THR A 696 -25.04 -8.66 -17.47
CA THR A 696 -24.69 -7.86 -18.65
C THR A 696 -23.84 -6.66 -18.20
N PHE A 697 -22.58 -6.63 -18.63
CA PHE A 697 -21.62 -5.58 -18.32
C PHE A 697 -21.66 -4.53 -19.43
N PRO A 698 -22.07 -3.27 -19.15
CA PRO A 698 -22.10 -2.20 -20.15
C PRO A 698 -20.68 -1.70 -20.48
N LEU A 699 -20.49 -1.38 -21.76
CA LEU A 699 -19.22 -0.94 -22.33
C LEU A 699 -19.42 0.40 -23.05
N THR A 700 -18.54 1.36 -22.79
CA THR A 700 -18.47 2.62 -23.55
C THR A 700 -17.10 2.75 -24.18
N PHE A 701 -17.05 3.06 -25.47
CA PHE A 701 -15.78 3.20 -26.21
C PHE A 701 -15.53 4.66 -26.57
N GLY A 702 -14.26 5.07 -26.55
CA GLY A 702 -13.81 6.28 -27.23
C GLY A 702 -13.88 6.13 -28.76
N SER A 703 -13.34 7.08 -29.51
CA SER A 703 -13.26 6.98 -30.97
C SER A 703 -12.22 5.91 -31.39
N GLY A 704 -12.67 4.66 -31.48
CA GLY A 704 -11.89 3.49 -31.90
C GLY A 704 -12.74 2.22 -31.82
N THR A 705 -12.52 1.24 -32.71
CA THR A 705 -13.27 -0.03 -32.69
C THR A 705 -12.53 -1.06 -31.83
N PRO A 706 -13.10 -1.54 -30.71
CA PRO A 706 -12.58 -2.73 -30.03
C PRO A 706 -12.69 -3.94 -30.97
N TYR A 707 -11.74 -4.88 -30.90
CA TYR A 707 -11.79 -6.11 -31.69
C TYR A 707 -12.83 -7.08 -31.12
N SER A 708 -12.91 -7.19 -29.78
CA SER A 708 -13.83 -8.10 -29.09
C SER A 708 -13.89 -7.82 -27.58
N VAL A 709 -14.81 -8.50 -26.90
CA VAL A 709 -14.88 -8.53 -25.43
C VAL A 709 -15.12 -9.96 -24.96
N GLU A 710 -14.41 -10.36 -23.91
CA GLU A 710 -14.52 -11.64 -23.24
C GLU A 710 -14.84 -11.40 -21.77
N ALA A 711 -15.67 -12.27 -21.20
CA ALA A 711 -16.01 -12.24 -19.79
C ALA A 711 -16.03 -13.64 -19.21
N VAL A 712 -15.54 -13.75 -17.98
CA VAL A 712 -15.58 -14.96 -17.17
C VAL A 712 -16.18 -14.62 -15.81
N THR A 713 -17.13 -15.41 -15.36
CA THR A 713 -17.63 -15.36 -13.98
C THR A 713 -17.36 -16.67 -13.28
N SER A 714 -16.94 -16.61 -12.02
CA SER A 714 -16.68 -17.76 -11.16
C SER A 714 -17.39 -17.56 -9.83
N ALA A 715 -18.13 -18.57 -9.34
CA ALA A 715 -18.80 -18.51 -8.04
C ALA A 715 -18.04 -19.32 -6.99
N PHE A 716 -17.78 -18.70 -5.84
CA PHE A 716 -17.06 -19.27 -4.72
C PHE A 716 -17.98 -19.38 -3.49
N GLY A 717 -18.21 -20.60 -3.04
CA GLY A 717 -18.92 -20.87 -1.81
C GLY A 717 -17.97 -20.93 -0.62
N GLY A 718 -18.41 -20.46 0.54
CA GLY A 718 -17.59 -20.47 1.76
C GLY A 718 -16.63 -19.29 1.89
N ALA A 719 -16.67 -18.33 0.97
CA ALA A 719 -16.02 -17.02 1.12
C ALA A 719 -16.89 -16.07 1.96
N ASN A 720 -16.26 -15.09 2.58
CA ASN A 720 -16.88 -14.11 3.46
C ASN A 720 -17.87 -13.22 2.67
N SER A 721 -19.14 -13.21 3.10
CA SER A 721 -20.20 -12.46 2.41
C SER A 721 -20.34 -11.00 2.87
N ILE A 722 -19.52 -10.54 3.81
CA ILE A 722 -19.52 -9.16 4.32
C ILE A 722 -18.32 -8.39 3.79
N LEU A 723 -17.14 -9.01 3.82
CA LEU A 723 -15.88 -8.50 3.26
C LEU A 723 -15.28 -9.57 2.35
N PRO A 724 -15.73 -9.67 1.09
CA PRO A 724 -15.38 -10.79 0.21
C PRO A 724 -13.94 -10.82 -0.29
N VAL A 725 -13.30 -9.66 -0.39
CA VAL A 725 -11.98 -9.47 -0.99
C VAL A 725 -11.08 -8.73 0.00
N ASP A 726 -9.95 -9.34 0.35
CA ASP A 726 -8.94 -8.72 1.21
C ASP A 726 -7.99 -7.80 0.45
N ALA A 727 -7.61 -8.23 -0.75
CA ALA A 727 -6.69 -7.52 -1.61
C ALA A 727 -6.88 -7.92 -3.07
N SER A 728 -6.58 -6.97 -3.94
CA SER A 728 -6.55 -7.14 -5.39
C SER A 728 -5.42 -6.30 -5.97
N GLY A 729 -4.91 -6.71 -7.13
CA GLY A 729 -3.84 -5.99 -7.80
C GLY A 729 -3.66 -6.49 -9.22
N GLN A 730 -3.05 -5.65 -10.07
CA GLN A 730 -2.82 -5.98 -11.47
C GLN A 730 -1.43 -5.57 -11.94
N THR A 731 -0.89 -6.34 -12.88
CA THR A 731 0.37 -6.10 -13.56
C THR A 731 0.12 -6.14 -15.07
N LEU A 732 0.58 -5.10 -15.74
CA LEU A 732 0.58 -5.00 -17.19
C LEU A 732 1.87 -5.62 -17.72
N ASN A 733 1.74 -6.76 -18.42
CA ASN A 733 2.89 -7.45 -19.01
C ASN A 733 3.01 -7.03 -20.48
N GLY A 734 4.23 -6.66 -20.88
CA GLY A 734 4.60 -6.55 -22.29
C GLY A 734 4.57 -7.91 -22.99
N VAL A 735 5.10 -7.98 -24.21
CA VAL A 735 5.20 -9.26 -24.94
C VAL A 735 6.10 -10.23 -24.17
N THR A 736 5.51 -11.26 -23.57
CA THR A 736 6.22 -12.24 -22.74
C THR A 736 5.65 -13.64 -22.89
N THR A 737 6.49 -14.65 -22.73
CA THR A 737 6.08 -16.06 -22.59
C THR A 737 5.80 -16.44 -21.14
N ALA A 738 6.06 -15.53 -20.18
CA ALA A 738 5.96 -15.76 -18.75
C ALA A 738 5.21 -14.61 -18.06
N PRO A 739 3.90 -14.44 -18.31
CA PRO A 739 3.15 -13.33 -17.75
C PRO A 739 3.02 -13.43 -16.23
N LEU A 740 3.10 -12.30 -15.55
CA LEU A 740 3.10 -12.16 -14.10
C LEU A 740 1.79 -11.56 -13.60
N ALA A 741 1.22 -12.15 -12.56
CA ALA A 741 0.20 -11.53 -11.70
C ALA A 741 0.88 -11.12 -10.37
N PRO A 742 0.57 -9.93 -9.82
CA PRO A 742 1.34 -9.34 -8.72
C PRO A 742 1.19 -10.11 -7.42
N SER A 743 2.16 -9.95 -6.52
CA SER A 743 2.01 -10.40 -5.14
C SER A 743 1.00 -9.53 -4.39
N LEU A 744 0.14 -10.16 -3.58
CA LEU A 744 -0.76 -9.48 -2.65
C LEU A 744 -0.24 -9.61 -1.22
N THR A 745 -0.64 -8.68 -0.35
CA THR A 745 -0.37 -8.77 1.09
C THR A 745 -1.65 -9.14 1.82
N ILE A 746 -1.72 -10.36 2.32
CA ILE A 746 -2.89 -10.89 3.03
C ILE A 746 -2.86 -10.49 4.51
N PRO A 747 -3.95 -9.92 5.07
CA PRO A 747 -4.00 -9.53 6.48
C PRO A 747 -3.71 -10.68 7.44
N THR A 748 -3.12 -10.35 8.60
CA THR A 748 -2.80 -11.35 9.63
C THR A 748 -4.04 -12.05 10.14
N GLY A 749 -4.03 -13.39 10.17
CA GLY A 749 -5.15 -14.20 10.66
C GLY A 749 -6.08 -14.70 9.55
N HIS A 750 -5.89 -14.25 8.32
CA HIS A 750 -6.63 -14.69 7.14
C HIS A 750 -5.91 -15.86 6.47
N ASN A 751 -5.70 -16.93 7.24
CA ASN A 751 -5.11 -18.17 6.73
C ASN A 751 -6.26 -19.01 6.14
N SER A 752 -6.07 -19.61 4.97
CA SER A 752 -7.11 -20.33 4.19
C SER A 752 -7.98 -19.47 3.26
N ASP A 753 -7.58 -18.22 3.01
CA ASP A 753 -8.11 -17.42 1.90
C ASP A 753 -7.80 -18.08 0.55
N GLU A 754 -8.60 -17.76 -0.46
CA GLU A 754 -8.44 -18.29 -1.81
C GLU A 754 -7.82 -17.21 -2.71
N LEU A 755 -6.60 -17.46 -3.20
CA LEU A 755 -5.93 -16.58 -4.14
C LEU A 755 -6.27 -16.96 -5.57
N LEU A 756 -6.87 -16.03 -6.30
CA LEU A 756 -7.00 -16.10 -7.76
C LEU A 756 -5.81 -15.45 -8.45
N ALA A 757 -5.27 -16.11 -9.45
CA ALA A 757 -4.39 -15.51 -10.46
C ALA A 757 -5.06 -15.58 -11.83
N ILE A 758 -5.35 -14.42 -12.42
CA ILE A 758 -6.11 -14.25 -13.64
C ILE A 758 -5.18 -13.67 -14.71
N TYR A 759 -5.20 -14.24 -15.91
CA TYR A 759 -4.39 -13.81 -17.05
C TYR A 759 -5.29 -13.54 -18.25
N CYS A 760 -5.32 -12.29 -18.70
CA CYS A 760 -6.04 -11.86 -19.90
C CYS A 760 -5.04 -11.59 -21.03
N LEU A 761 -5.19 -12.26 -22.17
CA LEU A 761 -4.27 -12.18 -23.29
C LEU A 761 -5.04 -11.84 -24.57
N GLY A 762 -4.51 -10.90 -25.36
CA GLY A 762 -4.97 -10.61 -26.72
C GLY A 762 -4.53 -11.65 -27.75
N ALA A 763 -4.50 -12.92 -27.37
CA ALA A 763 -4.19 -14.05 -28.24
C ALA A 763 -4.97 -15.28 -27.79
N ASN A 764 -5.49 -16.06 -28.75
CA ASN A 764 -6.01 -17.40 -28.48
C ASN A 764 -4.83 -18.36 -28.26
N THR A 765 -4.43 -18.52 -27.01
CA THR A 765 -3.27 -19.34 -26.64
C THR A 765 -3.54 -20.14 -25.37
N ALA A 766 -2.80 -21.23 -25.19
CA ALA A 766 -2.86 -21.98 -23.94
C ALA A 766 -2.01 -21.27 -22.88
N VAL A 767 -2.56 -21.16 -21.67
CA VAL A 767 -1.87 -20.60 -20.50
C VAL A 767 -1.60 -21.74 -19.51
N GLY A 768 -0.33 -22.01 -19.23
CA GLY A 768 0.09 -22.96 -18.22
C GLY A 768 -0.02 -22.35 -16.81
N ALA A 769 -0.54 -23.13 -15.88
CA ALA A 769 -0.78 -22.71 -14.50
C ALA A 769 0.50 -22.26 -13.78
N PRO A 770 0.43 -21.20 -12.96
CA PRO A 770 1.49 -20.87 -12.03
C PRO A 770 1.77 -22.01 -11.04
N ALA A 771 3.00 -22.08 -10.54
CA ALA A 771 3.41 -23.10 -9.60
C ALA A 771 2.52 -23.11 -8.33
N GLY A 772 1.93 -24.25 -8.03
CA GLY A 772 1.09 -24.46 -6.84
C GLY A 772 -0.37 -24.02 -6.97
N MET A 773 -0.81 -23.58 -8.16
CA MET A 773 -2.20 -23.20 -8.41
C MET A 773 -2.92 -24.23 -9.29
N ALA A 774 -4.21 -24.41 -9.05
CA ALA A 774 -5.09 -25.24 -9.87
C ALA A 774 -5.76 -24.37 -10.95
N SER A 775 -6.19 -25.01 -12.05
CA SER A 775 -6.93 -24.31 -13.11
C SER A 775 -8.40 -24.23 -12.73
N ALA A 776 -8.91 -23.02 -12.50
CA ALA A 776 -10.33 -22.77 -12.24
C ALA A 776 -11.12 -22.69 -13.55
N VAL A 777 -10.65 -21.89 -14.52
CA VAL A 777 -11.27 -21.78 -15.85
C VAL A 777 -10.29 -21.18 -16.86
N THR A 778 -10.27 -21.76 -18.06
CA THR A 778 -9.58 -21.16 -19.22
C THR A 778 -10.60 -20.98 -20.33
N PHE A 779 -10.85 -19.74 -20.69
CA PHE A 779 -11.69 -19.35 -21.81
C PHE A 779 -10.80 -18.80 -22.92
N SER A 780 -10.60 -19.59 -23.97
CA SER A 780 -9.93 -19.13 -25.19
C SER A 780 -10.95 -19.02 -26.31
N ASP A 781 -11.14 -17.81 -26.83
CA ASP A 781 -12.09 -17.54 -27.88
C ASP A 781 -11.36 -17.48 -29.24
N PRO A 782 -11.48 -18.53 -30.09
CA PRO A 782 -10.84 -18.55 -31.39
C PRO A 782 -11.42 -17.53 -32.38
N ALA A 783 -12.66 -17.09 -32.20
CA ALA A 783 -13.29 -16.10 -33.08
C ALA A 783 -12.75 -14.68 -32.78
N ASN A 784 -12.47 -14.42 -31.51
CA ASN A 784 -12.07 -13.11 -31.02
C ASN A 784 -10.56 -12.98 -30.74
N GLY A 785 -9.84 -14.11 -30.79
CA GLY A 785 -8.39 -14.14 -30.68
C GLY A 785 -7.89 -13.73 -29.29
N ALA A 786 -8.61 -14.10 -28.23
CA ALA A 786 -8.30 -13.71 -26.86
C ALA A 786 -8.44 -14.89 -25.90
N THR A 787 -7.75 -14.80 -24.76
CA THR A 787 -7.80 -15.81 -23.69
C THR A 787 -7.91 -15.15 -22.31
N ILE A 788 -8.85 -15.63 -21.49
CA ILE A 788 -8.89 -15.40 -20.04
C ILE A 788 -8.60 -16.74 -19.34
N ALA A 789 -7.55 -16.80 -18.55
CA ALA A 789 -7.21 -17.96 -17.73
C ALA A 789 -7.23 -17.59 -16.25
N VAL A 790 -8.00 -18.31 -15.44
CA VAL A 790 -8.15 -18.12 -14.00
C VAL A 790 -7.61 -19.37 -13.32
N PHE A 791 -6.69 -19.15 -12.38
CA PHE A 791 -6.10 -20.16 -11.52
C PHE A 791 -6.40 -19.82 -10.07
N ASP A 792 -6.57 -20.82 -9.22
CA ASP A 792 -6.90 -20.67 -7.82
C ASP A 792 -5.93 -21.45 -6.91
N GLN A 793 -5.77 -20.96 -5.69
CA GLN A 793 -4.96 -21.60 -4.66
C GLN A 793 -5.43 -21.16 -3.27
N THR A 794 -5.79 -22.14 -2.43
CA THR A 794 -5.97 -21.91 -1.00
C THR A 794 -4.63 -21.59 -0.34
N LEU A 795 -4.56 -20.46 0.35
CA LEU A 795 -3.35 -19.96 1.00
C LEU A 795 -3.12 -20.65 2.34
N ALA A 796 -1.88 -21.11 2.55
CA ALA A 796 -1.49 -21.75 3.81
C ALA A 796 -1.22 -20.75 4.94
N SER A 797 -1.02 -19.47 4.62
CA SER A 797 -0.68 -18.43 5.60
C SER A 797 -0.98 -17.02 5.07
N SER A 798 -1.29 -16.09 5.98
CA SER A 798 -1.31 -14.65 5.74
C SER A 798 0.07 -14.10 5.36
N GLY A 799 0.12 -12.90 4.79
CA GLY A 799 1.34 -12.23 4.33
C GLY A 799 1.46 -12.16 2.80
N SER A 800 2.70 -12.01 2.29
CA SER A 800 2.94 -11.89 0.85
C SER A 800 2.64 -13.20 0.14
N THR A 801 1.82 -13.17 -0.91
CA THR A 801 1.50 -14.36 -1.70
C THR A 801 2.65 -14.78 -2.63
N GLY A 802 3.57 -13.87 -2.92
CA GLY A 802 4.50 -13.98 -4.03
C GLY A 802 3.84 -13.68 -5.37
N THR A 803 4.64 -13.24 -6.34
CA THR A 803 4.22 -13.06 -7.73
C THR A 803 3.88 -14.40 -8.35
N ARG A 804 2.79 -14.47 -9.14
CA ARG A 804 2.38 -15.68 -9.85
C ARG A 804 2.81 -15.58 -11.31
N THR A 805 3.65 -16.51 -11.74
CA THR A 805 4.15 -16.59 -13.12
C THR A 805 3.44 -17.71 -13.86
N ALA A 806 2.65 -17.37 -14.88
CA ALA A 806 2.10 -18.35 -15.80
C ALA A 806 3.07 -18.57 -16.99
N SER A 807 2.72 -19.49 -17.89
CA SER A 807 3.52 -19.77 -19.09
C SER A 807 2.67 -19.81 -20.35
N THR A 808 3.20 -19.33 -21.48
CA THR A 808 2.57 -19.41 -22.79
C THR A 808 3.56 -19.92 -23.84
N ALA A 809 3.04 -20.51 -24.92
CA ALA A 809 3.88 -21.09 -25.97
C ALA A 809 4.65 -20.02 -26.79
N LEU A 810 4.07 -18.82 -26.92
CA LEU A 810 4.65 -17.67 -27.62
C LEU A 810 4.47 -16.42 -26.78
N GLY A 811 5.29 -15.41 -27.07
CA GLY A 811 5.23 -14.12 -26.40
C GLY A 811 3.97 -13.37 -26.78
N HIS A 812 3.20 -12.94 -25.79
CA HIS A 812 2.01 -12.12 -25.96
C HIS A 812 1.96 -11.02 -24.90
N HIS A 813 1.28 -9.91 -25.21
CA HIS A 813 0.88 -8.99 -24.16
C HIS A 813 -0.13 -9.69 -23.24
N ALA A 814 0.01 -9.53 -21.93
CA ALA A 814 -0.92 -10.10 -20.95
C ALA A 814 -1.19 -9.16 -19.76
N THR A 815 -2.43 -9.07 -19.31
CA THR A 815 -2.76 -8.48 -18.01
C THR A 815 -2.83 -9.60 -16.99
N GLY A 816 -1.93 -9.59 -16.00
CA GLY A 816 -1.96 -10.52 -14.88
C GLY A 816 -2.59 -9.84 -13.68
N ILE A 817 -3.58 -10.49 -13.07
CA ILE A 817 -4.39 -9.93 -11.98
C ILE A 817 -4.39 -10.94 -10.83
N SER A 818 -4.22 -10.45 -9.61
CA SER A 818 -4.35 -11.25 -8.39
C SER A 818 -5.54 -10.75 -7.58
N VAL A 819 -6.35 -11.65 -7.04
CA VAL A 819 -7.47 -11.34 -6.13
C VAL A 819 -7.45 -12.35 -4.99
N ALA A 820 -7.53 -11.90 -3.74
CA ALA A 820 -7.61 -12.78 -2.58
C ALA A 820 -9.02 -12.74 -1.99
N LEU A 821 -9.71 -13.87 -2.04
CA LEU A 821 -11.02 -14.05 -1.41
C LEU A 821 -10.86 -14.43 0.05
N THR A 822 -11.53 -13.67 0.89
CA THR A 822 -11.53 -13.87 2.34
C THR A 822 -12.40 -15.07 2.70
N GLN A 823 -11.94 -15.95 3.59
CA GLN A 823 -12.77 -17.03 4.14
C GLN A 823 -13.79 -16.55 5.18
#